data_AF-A0A1X1BGY1-F1
#
_entry.id   AF-A0A1X1BGY1-F1
#
_cell.length_a   1.000
_cell.length_b   1.000
_cell.length_c   1.000
_cell.angle_alpha   90.00
_cell.angle_beta   90.00
_cell.angle_gamma   90.00
#
_symmetry.space_group_name_H-M   'P 1'
#
loop_
_entity.id
_entity.type
_entity.pdbx_description
1 polymer ?
#
loop_
_entity_poly.entity_id
_entity_poly.type
_entity_poly.pdbx_seq_one_letter_code
_entity_poly.pdbx_strand_id
1 'polypeptide(L)'
;MNWSCGNPLVVPSHPAFVLATSKKSDKDVSQHSAASRSGERSVYHNDPLYSNYTDGESQPEEPVESMTDYGNDESDIEMSGDVNVEYKVDADSDTPVTPSPRGSQYSTDDIVVLQGLDAVRKRPGMYIGNTGESGLHQLLFEILDNSVDEYLAGACNRITVTLRQDGSAEVSDNGRGIPCDVSDTTGKSGLETVLTVLHSGGKFNDATSKPREDEKDEFYDTQISRKFRSQHVRGLRKRLKDASDAPYEYSSGLHGVGLSVVNALSRWMRADVYKGTRAYSMELSEGRVVSPLSVSKCAKRTGTTIAFMPDYDSIFQIHHDHQPVGHCSGCISAFNYDIVRTRVEELSYVNPMLTLRLVDERRTNDDGTFWEESFMHKGGTREFLQDIIQDRTPLYKSANIINIRGKSSGVEVEVSLSWSMEPCAAQLRGFANNVSTVAGTHIDGFKAAITKSVNHCCRRAGYFKSKAPPLSGDFIREGLTAIISVKLMGAEFDGQTKSKLGNQVARTAVERIVSFQMNEILEKHPQLLLAIYNKSIAAKKAFDAAKHAKELVRQKNANFLTTGLPAKLSDCTSNDMDATELFIVEGESAAGNAKQARNRRFQAVLPLKGKILNIEKISSDLKVMENEEIKLLISSIGLAVNPRTWRQDTLSHVETMLPTSARDSMRLDVPDGDGVTPSLPPLHLRYGKIILLTDADVDGAHLRILLLGLLFRICPQLYEHGRVYVACPPLYRITNLRRVAGGRGDDKNRSAYTYAWSDSELPESLGRNVGVSSVVDGDVHDRSVIDDNVDSITIGSRSFLKQGDMRGFSVQRFKGLGEMMAQQLWDTTMDPEKRILRRISVQDGMRASRMLELLMGGDVQSRKEFIFANADTFQLQDLDR
;
A
#
# COMPACT_ATOMS: atom_id res chain seq x y z
N MET A 1 52.31 -12.41 -34.16
CA MET A 1 52.80 -12.38 -35.56
C MET A 1 51.68 -12.87 -36.47
N ASN A 2 51.63 -12.34 -37.69
CA ASN A 2 50.86 -12.82 -38.86
C ASN A 2 49.31 -12.86 -38.80
N TRP A 3 48.71 -12.72 -39.98
CA TRP A 3 47.26 -12.69 -40.25
C TRP A 3 46.76 -14.00 -40.87
N SER A 4 45.44 -14.16 -40.95
CA SER A 4 44.78 -14.31 -42.26
C SER A 4 43.33 -13.77 -42.22
N CYS A 5 42.82 -13.33 -43.37
CA CYS A 5 41.43 -12.86 -43.54
C CYS A 5 40.75 -13.67 -44.65
N GLY A 6 39.43 -13.88 -44.55
CA GLY A 6 38.62 -14.56 -45.57
C GLY A 6 37.20 -13.97 -45.63
N ASN A 7 36.72 -13.73 -46.85
CA ASN A 7 35.46 -13.06 -47.21
C ASN A 7 35.12 -13.49 -48.66
N PRO A 8 33.92 -13.24 -49.26
CA PRO A 8 32.64 -12.78 -48.70
C PRO A 8 31.38 -13.53 -49.25
N LEU A 9 30.18 -13.05 -48.89
CA LEU A 9 28.91 -13.06 -49.66
C LEU A 9 28.22 -14.38 -50.12
N VAL A 10 26.90 -14.44 -49.91
CA VAL A 10 25.86 -14.59 -50.96
C VAL A 10 24.48 -14.20 -50.39
N VAL A 11 23.61 -13.61 -51.22
CA VAL A 11 22.21 -13.25 -50.87
C VAL A 11 21.27 -13.66 -52.02
N PRO A 12 20.18 -14.41 -51.77
CA PRO A 12 19.13 -14.66 -52.77
C PRO A 12 18.15 -13.49 -52.92
N SER A 13 17.64 -13.27 -54.15
CA SER A 13 16.83 -12.10 -54.53
C SER A 13 15.32 -12.36 -54.61
N HIS A 14 14.53 -11.28 -54.66
CA HIS A 14 13.12 -11.29 -55.09
C HIS A 14 12.90 -11.86 -56.49
N PRO A 15 11.65 -12.21 -56.81
CA PRO A 15 10.98 -11.70 -58.02
C PRO A 15 9.77 -10.79 -57.69
N ALA A 16 9.31 -10.03 -58.69
CA ALA A 16 8.12 -9.17 -58.65
C ALA A 16 7.28 -9.38 -59.93
N PHE A 17 6.36 -8.44 -60.25
CA PHE A 17 5.38 -8.46 -61.38
C PHE A 17 4.14 -9.37 -61.12
N VAL A 18 2.91 -9.05 -61.56
CA VAL A 18 2.39 -7.86 -62.30
C VAL A 18 0.91 -7.56 -61.94
N LEU A 19 0.37 -6.45 -62.47
CA LEU A 19 -1.03 -6.01 -62.27
C LEU A 19 -2.09 -6.97 -62.84
N ALA A 20 -3.29 -6.96 -62.25
CA ALA A 20 -4.55 -7.21 -62.95
C ALA A 20 -5.66 -6.29 -62.41
N THR A 21 -6.33 -5.54 -63.29
CA THR A 21 -7.52 -4.74 -62.96
C THR A 21 -8.78 -5.49 -63.39
N SER A 22 -9.88 -5.33 -62.65
CA SER A 22 -11.19 -5.83 -63.08
C SER A 22 -12.30 -4.87 -62.62
N LYS A 23 -13.20 -4.51 -63.54
CA LYS A 23 -14.42 -3.74 -63.28
C LYS A 23 -15.63 -4.58 -63.67
N LYS A 24 -16.63 -4.63 -62.78
CA LYS A 24 -18.08 -4.71 -63.06
C LYS A 24 -18.77 -4.25 -61.76
N SER A 25 -19.58 -3.20 -61.64
CA SER A 25 -20.52 -2.48 -62.52
C SER A 25 -21.93 -3.08 -62.57
N ASP A 26 -22.80 -2.54 -61.72
CA ASP A 26 -24.23 -2.19 -61.91
C ASP A 26 -24.53 -1.11 -60.82
N LYS A 27 -25.23 0.03 -61.00
CA LYS A 27 -26.39 0.47 -61.81
C LYS A 27 -27.74 -0.12 -61.35
N ASP A 28 -28.83 0.63 -61.19
CA ASP A 28 -29.08 2.10 -61.03
C ASP A 28 -30.04 2.25 -59.80
N VAL A 29 -30.92 3.22 -59.52
CA VAL A 29 -31.42 4.47 -60.15
C VAL A 29 -32.04 5.39 -59.06
N SER A 30 -32.27 6.68 -59.36
CA SER A 30 -33.01 7.70 -58.57
C SER A 30 -32.39 8.10 -57.21
N GLN A 31 -32.14 9.37 -56.84
CA GLN A 31 -32.84 10.67 -57.02
C GLN A 31 -34.12 10.84 -56.18
N HIS A 32 -34.10 11.80 -55.24
CA HIS A 32 -34.98 12.98 -55.32
C HIS A 32 -34.46 14.18 -54.49
N SER A 33 -34.97 15.37 -54.84
CA SER A 33 -34.78 16.72 -54.26
C SER A 33 -34.70 16.82 -52.73
N ALA A 34 -33.95 17.73 -52.08
CA ALA A 34 -33.45 19.08 -52.38
C ALA A 34 -34.38 20.28 -52.03
N ALA A 35 -33.97 21.01 -50.97
CA ALA A 35 -34.10 22.46 -50.73
C ALA A 35 -35.44 23.12 -50.32
N SER A 36 -35.28 24.31 -49.69
CA SER A 36 -36.29 25.35 -49.34
C SER A 36 -37.29 25.06 -48.21
N ARG A 37 -37.94 26.07 -47.58
CA ARG A 37 -37.44 27.31 -46.90
C ARG A 37 -38.60 27.92 -46.09
N SER A 38 -38.30 28.62 -44.98
CA SER A 38 -39.08 29.71 -44.33
C SER A 38 -40.62 29.61 -44.18
N GLY A 39 -41.11 29.74 -42.93
CA GLY A 39 -42.51 30.06 -42.63
C GLY A 39 -42.67 30.56 -41.19
N GLU A 40 -43.01 31.84 -41.01
CA GLU A 40 -43.25 32.47 -39.70
C GLU A 40 -44.72 32.34 -39.30
N ARG A 41 -45.00 32.21 -37.99
CA ARG A 41 -45.71 33.26 -37.20
C ARG A 41 -45.94 32.86 -35.74
N SER A 42 -46.06 33.89 -34.91
CA SER A 42 -46.53 33.84 -33.52
C SER A 42 -48.02 34.21 -33.42
N VAL A 43 -48.68 33.75 -32.36
CA VAL A 43 -49.87 34.39 -31.76
C VAL A 43 -49.76 34.24 -30.23
N TYR A 44 -50.03 35.33 -29.50
CA TYR A 44 -50.19 35.34 -28.04
C TYR A 44 -51.68 35.21 -27.67
N HIS A 45 -51.98 34.53 -26.56
CA HIS A 45 -53.09 34.82 -25.63
C HIS A 45 -52.96 33.91 -24.39
N ASN A 46 -53.33 34.30 -23.17
CA ASN A 46 -53.48 35.63 -22.54
C ASN A 46 -53.67 35.39 -21.02
N ASP A 47 -52.97 36.12 -20.14
CA ASP A 47 -53.43 36.31 -18.75
C ASP A 47 -54.75 37.12 -18.75
N PRO A 48 -55.56 37.12 -17.67
CA PRO A 48 -55.31 38.04 -16.53
C PRO A 48 -55.85 37.51 -15.16
N LEU A 49 -55.83 38.18 -13.98
CA LEU A 49 -55.76 39.60 -13.58
C LEU A 49 -55.08 39.80 -12.18
N TYR A 50 -54.29 40.89 -12.02
CA TYR A 50 -54.25 41.84 -10.88
C TYR A 50 -53.80 41.36 -9.46
N SER A 51 -53.23 42.18 -8.56
CA SER A 51 -52.67 43.56 -8.68
C SER A 51 -51.80 43.97 -7.46
N ASN A 52 -50.79 44.81 -7.74
CA ASN A 52 -50.26 46.03 -7.06
C ASN A 52 -50.87 46.51 -5.70
N TYR A 53 -50.23 47.36 -4.87
CA TYR A 53 -49.13 48.35 -5.08
C TYR A 53 -48.19 48.50 -3.84
N THR A 54 -47.41 49.58 -3.75
CA THR A 54 -46.25 49.82 -2.86
C THR A 54 -46.55 50.59 -1.57
N ASP A 55 -45.62 50.54 -0.60
CA ASP A 55 -44.82 51.66 -0.03
C ASP A 55 -44.04 51.15 1.23
N GLY A 56 -43.04 51.81 1.83
CA GLY A 56 -42.43 53.13 1.61
C GLY A 56 -40.98 53.20 2.20
N GLU A 57 -40.61 54.30 2.89
CA GLU A 57 -39.22 54.60 3.33
C GLU A 57 -39.00 54.60 4.86
N SER A 58 -37.79 54.26 5.34
CA SER A 58 -37.02 55.03 6.36
C SER A 58 -35.68 54.38 6.79
N GLN A 59 -34.72 55.23 7.19
CA GLN A 59 -33.44 54.97 7.86
C GLN A 59 -33.41 55.82 9.17
N PRO A 60 -32.45 55.73 10.15
CA PRO A 60 -30.99 55.53 9.94
C PRO A 60 -30.16 54.83 11.07
N GLU A 61 -28.84 54.79 10.83
CA GLU A 61 -27.71 54.92 11.80
C GLU A 61 -27.28 53.78 12.76
N GLU A 62 -26.04 53.95 13.26
CA GLU A 62 -25.14 53.00 13.96
C GLU A 62 -25.03 53.38 15.48
N PRO A 63 -24.04 52.90 16.28
CA PRO A 63 -23.25 51.66 16.27
C PRO A 63 -23.33 50.95 17.66
N VAL A 64 -22.55 49.88 17.90
CA VAL A 64 -22.24 49.39 19.27
C VAL A 64 -20.75 49.03 19.39
N GLU A 65 -20.06 49.62 20.37
CA GLU A 65 -18.64 49.33 20.67
C GLU A 65 -18.46 48.48 21.94
N SER A 66 -17.50 47.56 21.89
CA SER A 66 -16.53 47.23 22.95
C SER A 66 -16.97 46.60 24.30
N MET A 67 -16.04 45.79 24.86
CA MET A 67 -15.69 45.68 26.29
C MET A 67 -16.72 45.15 27.33
N THR A 68 -16.33 44.41 28.40
CA THR A 68 -15.19 43.49 28.66
C THR A 68 -15.45 42.72 29.96
N ASP A 69 -15.00 41.46 30.01
CA ASP A 69 -14.39 40.80 31.18
C ASP A 69 -15.28 40.53 32.43
N TYR A 70 -14.68 39.82 33.41
CA TYR A 70 -15.24 39.31 34.68
C TYR A 70 -16.28 38.18 34.54
N GLY A 71 -16.29 37.17 35.42
CA GLY A 71 -15.37 36.88 36.53
C GLY A 71 -15.91 35.73 37.39
N ASN A 72 -15.03 35.02 38.11
CA ASN A 72 -15.45 33.99 39.07
C ASN A 72 -16.15 34.62 40.28
N ASP A 73 -17.02 33.86 40.96
CA ASP A 73 -16.77 33.48 42.36
C ASP A 73 -17.70 32.34 42.83
N GLU A 74 -17.35 31.74 43.96
CA GLU A 74 -17.93 30.52 44.53
C GLU A 74 -19.18 30.80 45.41
N SER A 75 -20.07 29.81 45.57
CA SER A 75 -20.69 29.48 46.88
C SER A 75 -21.63 28.27 46.80
N ASP A 76 -21.62 27.45 47.85
CA ASP A 76 -22.50 26.29 48.00
C ASP A 76 -23.94 26.68 48.40
N ILE A 77 -24.93 25.98 47.83
CA ILE A 77 -26.27 25.83 48.43
C ILE A 77 -26.71 24.37 48.30
N GLU A 78 -26.58 23.60 49.38
CA GLU A 78 -27.36 22.37 49.55
C GLU A 78 -28.83 22.75 49.84
N MET A 79 -29.77 22.20 49.05
CA MET A 79 -31.18 22.19 49.41
C MET A 79 -31.80 20.83 49.08
N SER A 80 -32.19 20.11 50.13
CA SER A 80 -32.94 18.85 50.04
C SER A 80 -34.44 19.10 49.87
N GLY A 81 -35.15 18.19 49.21
CA GLY A 81 -36.62 18.23 49.13
C GLY A 81 -37.21 17.27 48.10
N ASP A 82 -37.78 16.16 48.57
CA ASP A 82 -38.50 15.21 47.72
C ASP A 82 -39.80 15.82 47.16
N VAL A 83 -39.98 15.77 45.83
CA VAL A 83 -41.31 15.79 45.20
C VAL A 83 -41.34 14.77 44.05
N ASN A 84 -41.87 13.57 44.33
CA ASN A 84 -42.20 12.62 43.27
C ASN A 84 -43.42 13.11 42.47
N VAL A 85 -43.24 13.25 41.15
CA VAL A 85 -44.35 13.27 40.18
C VAL A 85 -44.05 12.24 39.09
N GLU A 86 -44.68 11.07 39.18
CA GLU A 86 -44.59 10.06 38.12
C GLU A 86 -45.26 10.56 36.83
N TYR A 87 -44.48 11.03 35.87
CA TYR A 87 -44.92 11.04 34.47
C TYR A 87 -44.55 9.72 33.82
N LYS A 88 -45.55 8.83 33.68
CA LYS A 88 -45.41 7.66 32.80
C LYS A 88 -45.40 8.14 31.35
N VAL A 89 -44.25 7.99 30.71
CA VAL A 89 -44.12 8.02 29.26
C VAL A 89 -43.97 6.57 28.81
N ASP A 90 -44.87 6.10 27.95
CA ASP A 90 -44.78 4.75 27.40
C ASP A 90 -43.52 4.61 26.53
N ALA A 91 -42.82 3.49 26.68
CA ALA A 91 -41.46 3.35 26.15
C ALA A 91 -41.44 2.98 24.66
N ASP A 92 -41.20 3.97 23.80
CA ASP A 92 -40.70 3.72 22.45
C ASP A 92 -39.33 3.00 22.54
N SER A 93 -39.19 1.90 21.81
CA SER A 93 -38.15 0.88 22.06
C SER A 93 -36.78 1.19 21.45
N ASP A 94 -36.40 2.47 21.38
CA ASP A 94 -35.17 2.96 20.70
C ASP A 94 -34.21 3.70 21.66
N THR A 95 -34.44 3.61 22.98
CA THR A 95 -33.42 3.97 23.97
C THR A 95 -32.22 3.02 23.87
N PRO A 96 -30.97 3.51 23.75
CA PRO A 96 -29.80 2.65 23.68
C PRO A 96 -29.67 1.83 24.97
N VAL A 97 -29.58 0.50 24.82
CA VAL A 97 -29.50 -0.43 25.95
C VAL A 97 -28.28 -0.09 26.81
N THR A 98 -28.52 0.46 27.99
CA THR A 98 -27.46 0.73 28.97
C THR A 98 -26.77 -0.59 29.32
N PRO A 99 -25.44 -0.70 29.15
CA PRO A 99 -24.75 -1.95 29.42
C PRO A 99 -24.88 -2.28 30.90
N SER A 100 -25.44 -3.46 31.20
CA SER A 100 -25.68 -3.89 32.58
C SER A 100 -24.34 -3.87 33.36
N PRO A 101 -24.31 -3.30 34.57
CA PRO A 101 -23.06 -3.01 35.27
C PRO A 101 -22.40 -4.32 35.73
N ARG A 102 -21.50 -4.84 34.89
CA ARG A 102 -20.55 -5.88 35.29
C ARG A 102 -19.65 -5.27 36.36
N GLY A 103 -19.54 -5.93 37.51
CA GLY A 103 -18.83 -5.44 38.71
C GLY A 103 -17.31 -5.38 38.59
N SER A 104 -16.80 -4.75 37.53
CA SER A 104 -15.42 -4.28 37.45
C SER A 104 -15.38 -2.88 38.06
N GLN A 105 -14.81 -2.78 39.26
CA GLN A 105 -14.53 -1.48 39.87
C GLN A 105 -13.35 -0.85 39.13
N TYR A 106 -13.63 -0.15 38.03
CA TYR A 106 -12.61 0.62 37.31
C TYR A 106 -12.09 1.72 38.23
N SER A 107 -10.80 1.62 38.54
CA SER A 107 -10.11 2.38 39.57
C SER A 107 -8.94 3.18 38.97
N THR A 108 -8.33 4.06 39.76
CA THR A 108 -7.09 4.74 39.36
C THR A 108 -5.94 3.74 39.15
N ASP A 109 -5.94 2.60 39.84
CA ASP A 109 -4.90 1.57 39.73
C ASP A 109 -4.96 0.80 38.39
N ASP A 110 -6.11 0.81 37.71
CA ASP A 110 -6.26 0.29 36.34
C ASP A 110 -5.62 1.21 35.27
N ILE A 111 -5.22 2.43 35.63
CA ILE A 111 -4.61 3.42 34.72
C ILE A 111 -3.10 3.19 34.61
N VAL A 112 -2.71 2.18 33.82
CA VAL A 112 -1.30 1.83 33.61
C VAL A 112 -0.56 2.89 32.78
N VAL A 113 0.16 3.79 33.47
CA VAL A 113 1.06 4.77 32.85
C VAL A 113 2.35 4.10 32.37
N LEU A 114 2.54 4.01 31.05
CA LEU A 114 3.76 3.47 30.43
C LEU A 114 4.76 4.61 30.18
N GLN A 115 5.92 4.55 30.83
CA GLN A 115 6.97 5.56 30.70
C GLN A 115 8.05 5.15 29.66
N GLY A 116 8.56 6.13 28.91
CA GLY A 116 9.67 5.93 27.99
C GLY A 116 9.43 4.83 26.93
N LEU A 117 10.44 3.98 26.73
CA LEU A 117 10.44 2.97 25.67
C LEU A 117 9.57 1.73 25.95
N ASP A 118 9.15 1.51 27.20
CA ASP A 118 8.19 0.46 27.54
C ASP A 118 6.83 0.70 26.86
N ALA A 119 6.46 1.97 26.58
CA ALA A 119 5.28 2.33 25.79
C ALA A 119 5.40 1.89 24.31
N VAL A 120 6.59 2.04 23.73
CA VAL A 120 6.90 1.63 22.35
C VAL A 120 6.80 0.11 22.21
N ARG A 121 7.40 -0.65 23.15
CA ARG A 121 7.32 -2.12 23.18
C ARG A 121 5.89 -2.64 23.38
N LYS A 122 5.03 -1.93 24.13
CA LYS A 122 3.60 -2.28 24.27
C LYS A 122 2.76 -1.98 23.02
N ARG A 123 3.09 -0.94 22.24
CA ARG A 123 2.27 -0.50 21.09
C ARG A 123 3.11 -0.22 19.82
N PRO A 124 3.91 -1.19 19.33
CA PRO A 124 4.85 -1.00 18.22
C PRO A 124 4.19 -0.46 16.95
N GLY A 125 2.97 -0.90 16.63
CA GLY A 125 2.22 -0.44 15.45
C GLY A 125 1.95 1.06 15.40
N MET A 126 1.97 1.78 16.53
CA MET A 126 1.87 3.25 16.52
C MET A 126 3.15 3.94 16.02
N TYR A 127 4.30 3.28 16.14
CA TYR A 127 5.63 3.84 15.84
C TYR A 127 6.25 3.29 14.55
N ILE A 128 5.85 2.09 14.11
CA ILE A 128 6.34 1.46 12.86
C ILE A 128 5.21 0.97 11.93
N GLY A 129 3.97 1.37 12.19
CA GLY A 129 2.78 1.04 11.39
C GLY A 129 2.24 -0.38 11.60
N ASN A 130 3.11 -1.39 11.64
CA ASN A 130 2.77 -2.79 11.94
C ASN A 130 4.00 -3.57 12.44
N THR A 131 3.80 -4.82 12.87
CA THR A 131 4.87 -5.75 13.30
C THR A 131 5.17 -6.86 12.27
N GLY A 132 4.75 -6.66 11.01
CA GLY A 132 5.08 -7.56 9.89
C GLY A 132 6.32 -7.11 9.12
N GLU A 133 6.57 -7.74 7.96
CA GLU A 133 7.70 -7.47 7.06
C GLU A 133 7.94 -5.96 6.87
N SER A 134 6.91 -5.19 6.54
CA SER A 134 7.01 -3.73 6.33
C SER A 134 7.50 -2.95 7.56
N GLY A 135 7.06 -3.31 8.77
CA GLY A 135 7.48 -2.64 10.00
C GLY A 135 8.91 -2.97 10.41
N LEU A 136 9.37 -4.19 10.10
CA LEU A 136 10.77 -4.59 10.29
C LEU A 136 11.70 -3.78 9.39
N HIS A 137 11.35 -3.63 8.11
CA HIS A 137 12.12 -2.82 7.17
C HIS A 137 12.14 -1.34 7.59
N GLN A 138 11.07 -0.83 8.21
CA GLN A 138 11.06 0.53 8.74
C GLN A 138 12.14 0.76 9.82
N LEU A 139 12.49 -0.24 10.64
CA LEU A 139 13.59 -0.11 11.61
C LEU A 139 14.92 0.19 10.92
N LEU A 140 15.24 -0.58 9.87
CA LEU A 140 16.45 -0.40 9.08
C LEU A 140 16.42 0.94 8.32
N PHE A 141 15.25 1.34 7.82
CA PHE A 141 15.08 2.59 7.09
C PHE A 141 15.19 3.83 7.98
N GLU A 142 14.73 3.81 9.24
CA GLU A 142 15.00 4.92 10.16
C GLU A 142 16.51 5.10 10.41
N ILE A 143 17.30 4.04 10.54
CA ILE A 143 18.76 4.19 10.67
C ILE A 143 19.38 4.73 9.37
N LEU A 144 19.00 4.14 8.23
CA LEU A 144 19.51 4.55 6.91
C LEU A 144 19.21 6.02 6.59
N ASP A 145 17.99 6.48 6.85
CA ASP A 145 17.56 7.87 6.65
C ASP A 145 18.35 8.82 7.58
N ASN A 146 18.68 8.42 8.81
CA ASN A 146 19.56 9.20 9.69
C ASN A 146 20.99 9.34 9.13
N SER A 147 21.58 8.27 8.60
CA SER A 147 22.90 8.34 7.94
C SER A 147 22.88 9.12 6.61
N VAL A 148 21.73 9.18 5.93
CA VAL A 148 21.51 10.01 4.73
C VAL A 148 21.38 11.50 5.08
N ASP A 149 20.82 11.86 6.23
CA ASP A 149 20.80 13.27 6.69
C ASP A 149 22.22 13.81 6.95
N GLU A 150 23.17 12.98 7.38
CA GLU A 150 24.59 13.37 7.47
C GLU A 150 25.23 13.64 6.10
N TYR A 151 24.69 13.08 5.01
CA TYR A 151 25.07 13.45 3.64
C TYR A 151 24.38 14.75 3.21
N LEU A 152 23.13 15.00 3.61
CA LEU A 152 22.46 16.29 3.38
C LEU A 152 23.19 17.45 4.09
N ALA A 153 23.74 17.21 5.27
CA ALA A 153 24.63 18.13 5.99
C ALA A 153 26.04 18.27 5.36
N GLY A 154 26.32 17.57 4.25
CA GLY A 154 27.58 17.66 3.51
C GLY A 154 28.79 16.95 4.15
N ALA A 155 28.59 16.16 5.21
CA ALA A 155 29.67 15.53 5.96
C ALA A 155 29.90 14.05 5.59
N CYS A 156 28.84 13.30 5.30
CA CYS A 156 28.91 11.93 4.80
C CYS A 156 29.06 11.92 3.26
N ASN A 157 29.69 10.88 2.72
CA ASN A 157 29.69 10.56 1.28
C ASN A 157 29.65 9.06 0.96
N ARG A 158 29.73 8.19 1.97
CA ARG A 158 29.60 6.74 1.81
C ARG A 158 28.83 6.13 2.98
N ILE A 159 27.79 5.36 2.65
CA ILE A 159 27.00 4.57 3.59
C ILE A 159 27.07 3.10 3.16
N THR A 160 27.24 2.20 4.13
CA THR A 160 27.13 0.74 3.94
C THR A 160 25.91 0.24 4.70
N VAL A 161 25.11 -0.61 4.08
CA VAL A 161 24.07 -1.41 4.71
C VAL A 161 24.50 -2.87 4.61
N THR A 162 24.48 -3.59 5.73
CA THR A 162 24.86 -5.01 5.79
C THR A 162 23.70 -5.81 6.38
N LEU A 163 23.22 -6.81 5.66
CA LEU A 163 22.29 -7.82 6.15
C LEU A 163 23.11 -9.03 6.59
N ARG A 164 23.05 -9.38 7.88
CA ARG A 164 23.98 -10.33 8.51
C ARG A 164 23.43 -11.75 8.51
N GLN A 165 24.31 -12.75 8.63
CA GLN A 165 23.91 -14.18 8.64
C GLN A 165 23.02 -14.57 9.81
N ASP A 166 23.13 -13.86 10.94
CA ASP A 166 22.30 -14.05 12.13
C ASP A 166 20.92 -13.37 12.03
N GLY A 167 20.58 -12.75 10.89
CA GLY A 167 19.32 -12.01 10.74
C GLY A 167 19.29 -10.65 11.44
N SER A 168 20.42 -10.17 11.97
CA SER A 168 20.60 -8.76 12.36
C SER A 168 20.91 -7.89 11.13
N ALA A 169 20.82 -6.57 11.30
CA ALA A 169 21.20 -5.61 10.26
C ALA A 169 22.12 -4.52 10.82
N GLU A 170 22.99 -4.01 9.96
CA GLU A 170 23.94 -2.94 10.28
C GLU A 170 23.89 -1.83 9.23
N VAL A 171 24.01 -0.58 9.68
CA VAL A 171 24.25 0.58 8.83
C VAL A 171 25.50 1.30 9.34
N SER A 172 26.41 1.66 8.43
CA SER A 172 27.58 2.47 8.76
C SER A 172 27.82 3.59 7.78
N ASP A 173 27.97 4.81 8.29
CA ASP A 173 28.31 6.02 7.56
C ASP A 173 29.74 6.50 7.82
N ASN A 174 30.17 7.53 7.07
CA ASN A 174 31.40 8.27 7.31
C ASN A 174 31.16 9.76 7.63
N GLY A 175 30.04 10.08 8.28
CA GLY A 175 29.68 11.45 8.67
C GLY A 175 30.48 11.99 9.88
N ARG A 176 29.88 12.92 10.62
CA ARG A 176 30.43 13.56 11.83
C ARG A 176 30.42 12.63 13.05
N GLY A 177 29.54 11.64 13.05
CA GLY A 177 29.25 10.77 14.19
C GLY A 177 28.36 11.44 15.24
N ILE A 178 27.44 10.68 15.84
CA ILE A 178 26.49 11.16 16.85
C ILE A 178 27.24 11.85 18.03
N PRO A 179 26.75 12.98 18.61
CA PRO A 179 27.36 13.60 19.78
C PRO A 179 27.55 12.60 20.93
N CYS A 180 28.78 12.49 21.45
CA CYS A 180 29.13 11.53 22.52
C CYS A 180 29.37 12.23 23.87
N ASP A 181 29.45 13.55 23.83
CA ASP A 181 29.65 14.46 24.95
C ASP A 181 28.39 14.48 25.84
N VAL A 182 28.56 14.81 27.12
CA VAL A 182 27.45 14.84 28.09
C VAL A 182 26.59 16.08 27.86
N SER A 183 25.27 15.93 27.89
CA SER A 183 24.31 17.01 27.76
C SER A 183 23.91 17.55 29.13
N ASP A 184 24.02 18.87 29.31
CA ASP A 184 23.68 19.56 30.56
C ASP A 184 22.21 19.40 30.97
N THR A 185 21.31 19.11 30.03
CA THR A 185 19.86 18.98 30.29
C THR A 185 19.43 17.55 30.64
N THR A 186 20.14 16.51 30.17
CA THR A 186 19.78 15.11 30.45
C THR A 186 20.74 14.40 31.41
N GLY A 187 21.92 14.98 31.66
CA GLY A 187 23.01 14.34 32.43
C GLY A 187 23.62 13.10 31.76
N LYS A 188 23.17 12.77 30.54
CA LYS A 188 23.57 11.60 29.75
C LYS A 188 24.45 12.04 28.57
N SER A 189 25.15 11.10 27.95
CA SER A 189 25.77 11.35 26.64
C SER A 189 24.71 11.67 25.58
N GLY A 190 25.07 12.45 24.55
CA GLY A 190 24.19 12.70 23.40
C GLY A 190 23.73 11.41 22.70
N LEU A 191 24.61 10.41 22.60
CA LEU A 191 24.33 9.09 22.04
C LEU A 191 23.29 8.34 22.86
N GLU A 192 23.50 8.24 24.18
CA GLU A 192 22.54 7.61 25.09
C GLU A 192 21.19 8.34 25.08
N THR A 193 21.20 9.68 25.00
CA THR A 193 19.99 10.49 24.93
C THR A 193 19.17 10.12 23.70
N VAL A 194 19.77 10.18 22.51
CA VAL A 194 19.12 9.83 21.23
C VAL A 194 18.62 8.38 21.17
N LEU A 195 19.26 7.46 21.88
CA LEU A 195 18.88 6.04 21.90
C LEU A 195 17.87 5.69 23.01
N THR A 196 17.82 6.42 24.13
CA THR A 196 16.97 6.07 25.29
C THR A 196 15.80 7.04 25.54
N VAL A 197 15.82 8.24 24.96
CA VAL A 197 14.82 9.28 25.18
C VAL A 197 14.03 9.54 23.89
N LEU A 198 12.70 9.40 23.97
CA LEU A 198 11.78 9.76 22.88
C LEU A 198 11.77 11.28 22.69
N HIS A 199 11.56 11.72 21.44
CA HIS A 199 11.56 13.13 21.05
C HIS A 199 12.88 13.85 21.38
N SER A 200 14.02 13.20 21.11
CA SER A 200 15.35 13.77 21.35
C SER A 200 16.24 13.72 20.10
N GLY A 201 17.16 14.68 19.98
CA GLY A 201 18.11 14.80 18.88
C GLY A 201 18.25 16.23 18.32
N GLY A 202 19.33 16.50 17.57
CA GLY A 202 19.64 17.83 17.02
C GLY A 202 18.80 18.24 15.80
N LYS A 203 17.55 17.81 15.70
CA LYS A 203 16.68 17.95 14.52
C LYS A 203 15.45 18.86 14.75
N PHE A 204 15.34 19.46 15.94
CA PHE A 204 14.20 20.30 16.35
C PHE A 204 14.42 21.81 16.26
N ASN A 205 15.68 22.28 16.21
CA ASN A 205 16.01 23.68 16.52
C ASN A 205 15.53 24.70 15.48
N ASP A 206 15.23 24.28 14.25
CA ASP A 206 15.04 25.17 13.10
C ASP A 206 13.57 25.39 12.70
N ALA A 207 12.60 24.88 13.47
CA ALA A 207 11.17 25.06 13.20
C ALA A 207 10.66 26.50 13.46
N THR A 208 11.44 27.34 14.15
CA THR A 208 11.04 28.70 14.58
C THR A 208 11.59 29.82 13.71
N SER A 209 12.54 29.55 12.80
CA SER A 209 13.01 30.55 11.85
C SER A 209 11.99 30.73 10.72
N LYS A 210 11.17 31.78 10.80
CA LYS A 210 10.34 32.22 9.66
C LYS A 210 11.24 32.38 8.41
N PRO A 211 10.80 31.95 7.21
CA PRO A 211 11.52 32.24 5.98
C PRO A 211 11.64 33.77 5.84
N ARG A 212 12.83 34.26 5.49
CA ARG A 212 13.06 35.70 5.32
C ARG A 212 12.24 36.18 4.13
N GLU A 213 11.46 37.23 4.34
CA GLU A 213 10.56 37.80 3.32
C GLU A 213 11.32 38.35 2.10
N ASP A 214 12.64 38.53 2.21
CA ASP A 214 13.58 38.90 1.15
C ASP A 214 14.15 37.73 0.31
N GLU A 215 13.82 36.46 0.57
CA GLU A 215 14.26 35.33 -0.29
C GLU A 215 13.63 35.43 -1.69
N LYS A 216 14.39 35.97 -2.64
CA LYS A 216 14.02 36.00 -4.06
C LYS A 216 14.00 34.58 -4.64
N ASP A 217 12.98 34.29 -5.45
CA ASP A 217 12.85 33.00 -6.13
C ASP A 217 14.01 32.74 -7.09
N GLU A 218 14.70 31.60 -6.92
CA GLU A 218 15.74 31.16 -7.85
C GLU A 218 15.18 30.14 -8.84
N PHE A 219 15.13 30.51 -10.13
CA PHE A 219 14.78 29.60 -11.22
C PHE A 219 16.07 29.15 -11.92
N TYR A 220 16.36 27.85 -11.93
CA TYR A 220 17.55 27.30 -12.58
C TYR A 220 17.27 26.92 -14.05
N ASP A 221 18.31 26.92 -14.89
CA ASP A 221 18.20 26.78 -16.35
C ASP A 221 17.56 25.44 -16.79
N THR A 222 16.45 25.53 -17.53
CA THR A 222 15.62 24.41 -18.02
C THR A 222 16.30 23.66 -19.18
N GLN A 223 17.38 22.92 -18.91
CA GLN A 223 18.12 22.22 -19.95
C GLN A 223 17.51 20.87 -20.34
N ILE A 224 16.89 20.84 -21.53
CA ILE A 224 16.47 19.63 -22.27
C ILE A 224 17.69 18.86 -22.86
N SER A 225 18.91 19.37 -22.67
CA SER A 225 20.13 18.96 -23.38
C SER A 225 21.20 18.26 -22.51
N ARG A 226 22.13 17.54 -23.16
CA ARG A 226 23.19 16.72 -22.55
C ARG A 226 24.21 17.46 -21.65
N LYS A 227 24.17 18.79 -21.57
CA LYS A 227 25.10 19.62 -20.75
C LYS A 227 24.82 19.60 -19.24
N PHE A 228 23.66 19.07 -18.84
CA PHE A 228 23.14 18.92 -17.47
C PHE A 228 24.17 18.48 -16.40
N ARG A 229 25.09 17.55 -16.73
CA ARG A 229 26.07 16.97 -15.78
C ARG A 229 27.06 17.96 -15.15
N SER A 230 27.23 19.18 -15.68
CA SER A 230 28.33 20.08 -15.27
C SER A 230 28.02 21.05 -14.12
N GLN A 231 26.78 21.54 -13.97
CA GLN A 231 26.43 22.55 -12.98
C GLN A 231 26.08 21.94 -11.61
N HIS A 232 25.17 20.94 -11.59
CA HIS A 232 24.74 20.29 -10.34
C HIS A 232 25.93 19.69 -9.56
N VAL A 233 26.79 18.93 -10.25
CA VAL A 233 28.02 18.34 -9.66
C VAL A 233 29.02 19.41 -9.20
N ARG A 234 29.04 20.62 -9.78
CA ARG A 234 29.88 21.74 -9.31
C ARG A 234 29.32 22.36 -8.02
N GLY A 235 28.01 22.60 -7.94
CA GLY A 235 27.37 23.13 -6.72
C GLY A 235 27.49 22.15 -5.56
N LEU A 236 27.23 20.87 -5.80
CA LEU A 236 27.33 19.81 -4.79
C LEU A 236 28.78 19.60 -4.29
N ARG A 237 29.77 19.64 -5.19
CA ARG A 237 31.20 19.67 -4.84
C ARG A 237 31.66 20.95 -4.12
N LYS A 238 30.85 22.00 -4.10
CA LYS A 238 31.07 23.17 -3.24
C LYS A 238 30.49 22.92 -1.85
N ARG A 239 29.22 22.49 -1.74
CA ARG A 239 28.60 22.12 -0.43
C ARG A 239 29.47 21.08 0.32
N LEU A 240 29.96 20.04 -0.37
CA LEU A 240 30.87 19.01 0.17
C LEU A 240 32.32 19.47 0.47
N LYS A 241 32.66 20.74 0.20
CA LYS A 241 33.96 21.36 0.57
C LYS A 241 33.80 22.38 1.68
N ASP A 242 32.70 23.11 1.65
CA ASP A 242 32.37 24.18 2.59
C ASP A 242 31.60 23.62 3.80
N ALA A 243 31.95 22.39 4.23
CA ALA A 243 31.24 21.65 5.27
C ALA A 243 31.30 22.38 6.62
N SER A 244 30.13 22.58 7.23
CA SER A 244 29.97 23.37 8.45
C SER A 244 29.57 22.51 9.64
N ASP A 245 30.02 22.91 10.84
CA ASP A 245 29.61 22.29 12.12
C ASP A 245 28.17 22.64 12.54
N ALA A 246 27.35 23.17 11.63
CA ALA A 246 25.97 23.58 11.88
C ALA A 246 24.98 22.40 11.98
N PRO A 247 23.79 22.60 12.58
CA PRO A 247 22.66 21.66 12.51
C PRO A 247 22.20 21.35 11.07
N TYR A 248 21.27 20.41 10.94
CA TYR A 248 20.79 19.92 9.64
C TYR A 248 19.87 20.93 8.94
N GLU A 249 20.33 21.57 7.85
CA GLU A 249 19.49 22.45 7.01
C GLU A 249 18.25 21.72 6.43
N TYR A 250 18.40 20.43 6.11
CA TYR A 250 17.32 19.54 5.67
C TYR A 250 17.45 18.18 6.38
N SER A 251 16.33 17.61 6.83
CA SER A 251 16.29 16.37 7.61
C SER A 251 15.03 15.56 7.32
N SER A 252 15.19 14.24 7.21
CA SER A 252 14.14 13.24 6.99
C SER A 252 13.28 12.92 8.23
N GLY A 253 13.65 13.41 9.42
CA GLY A 253 13.04 12.98 10.68
C GLY A 253 12.91 14.08 11.74
N LEU A 254 11.73 14.70 11.82
CA LEU A 254 11.40 15.77 12.77
C LEU A 254 10.77 15.30 14.09
N HIS A 255 10.45 14.01 14.25
CA HIS A 255 9.81 13.50 15.47
C HIS A 255 10.80 13.12 16.59
N GLY A 256 12.10 12.97 16.31
CA GLY A 256 13.13 12.60 17.30
C GLY A 256 12.93 11.26 18.02
N VAL A 257 12.21 10.31 17.39
CA VAL A 257 11.92 8.97 17.96
C VAL A 257 12.53 7.81 17.18
N GLY A 258 13.06 8.01 15.97
CA GLY A 258 13.45 6.92 15.07
C GLY A 258 14.44 5.92 15.71
N LEU A 259 15.62 6.39 16.12
CA LEU A 259 16.66 5.51 16.68
C LEU A 259 16.28 4.92 18.06
N SER A 260 15.53 5.65 18.88
CA SER A 260 15.06 5.16 20.18
C SER A 260 13.89 4.17 20.07
N VAL A 261 13.06 4.27 19.02
CA VAL A 261 12.11 3.23 18.62
C VAL A 261 12.84 1.97 18.12
N VAL A 262 13.91 2.11 17.32
CA VAL A 262 14.72 0.95 16.91
C VAL A 262 15.33 0.26 18.13
N ASN A 263 15.93 1.00 19.06
CA ASN A 263 16.45 0.46 20.32
C ASN A 263 15.36 -0.29 21.12
N ALA A 264 14.17 0.31 21.26
CA ALA A 264 13.05 -0.31 21.97
C ALA A 264 12.59 -1.62 21.34
N LEU A 265 12.54 -1.68 20.00
CA LEU A 265 12.04 -2.83 19.23
C LEU A 265 13.14 -3.83 18.83
N SER A 266 14.33 -3.71 19.43
CA SER A 266 15.47 -4.61 19.22
C SER A 266 15.78 -5.42 20.48
N ARG A 267 16.07 -6.71 20.29
CA ARG A 267 16.59 -7.59 21.34
C ARG A 267 18.00 -7.19 21.78
N TRP A 268 18.84 -6.76 20.83
CA TRP A 268 20.07 -6.03 21.12
C TRP A 268 20.34 -4.96 20.06
N MET A 269 21.01 -3.88 20.46
CA MET A 269 21.47 -2.79 19.60
C MET A 269 22.86 -2.35 20.06
N ARG A 270 23.78 -2.17 19.12
CA ARG A 270 25.12 -1.63 19.38
C ARG A 270 25.36 -0.39 18.52
N ALA A 271 25.86 0.66 19.14
CA ALA A 271 26.23 1.90 18.47
C ALA A 271 27.72 2.21 18.71
N ASP A 272 28.50 2.16 17.63
CA ASP A 272 29.90 2.59 17.62
C ASP A 272 30.01 3.94 16.90
N VAL A 273 30.52 4.96 17.59
CA VAL A 273 30.75 6.31 17.03
C VAL A 273 32.25 6.58 16.95
N TYR A 274 32.71 7.07 15.80
CA TYR A 274 34.11 7.40 15.58
C TYR A 274 34.30 8.91 15.46
N LYS A 275 35.21 9.47 16.26
CA LYS A 275 35.60 10.89 16.18
C LYS A 275 37.11 11.05 16.29
N GLY A 276 37.75 11.25 15.14
CA GLY A 276 39.20 11.37 15.07
C GLY A 276 39.88 10.05 15.40
N THR A 277 40.65 10.00 16.48
CA THR A 277 41.37 8.81 16.96
C THR A 277 40.68 8.11 18.14
N ARG A 278 39.44 8.50 18.48
CA ARG A 278 38.61 7.88 19.50
C ARG A 278 37.44 7.12 18.87
N ALA A 279 37.20 5.92 19.35
CA ALA A 279 35.98 5.17 19.14
C ALA A 279 35.20 5.13 20.45
N TYR A 280 33.94 5.51 20.41
CA TYR A 280 32.99 5.41 21.50
C TYR A 280 32.05 4.24 21.19
N SER A 281 31.76 3.37 22.15
CA SER A 281 30.91 2.19 21.92
C SER A 281 29.94 1.99 23.08
N MET A 282 28.69 1.67 22.75
CA MET A 282 27.57 1.46 23.67
C MET A 282 26.73 0.27 23.20
N GLU A 283 26.30 -0.56 24.13
CA GLU A 283 25.44 -1.73 23.86
C GLU A 283 24.15 -1.63 24.69
N LEU A 284 23.03 -1.92 24.03
CA LEU A 284 21.68 -1.74 24.54
C LEU A 284 20.82 -2.97 24.20
N SER A 285 19.75 -3.18 24.96
CA SER A 285 18.80 -4.29 24.81
C SER A 285 17.42 -3.85 25.27
N GLU A 286 16.39 -4.10 24.46
CA GLU A 286 14.98 -3.77 24.78
C GLU A 286 14.76 -2.29 25.22
N GLY A 287 15.49 -1.36 24.59
CA GLY A 287 15.46 0.07 24.94
C GLY A 287 16.40 0.50 26.07
N ARG A 288 17.09 -0.43 26.75
CA ARG A 288 17.86 -0.19 27.99
C ARG A 288 19.36 -0.29 27.73
N VAL A 289 20.16 0.56 28.37
CA VAL A 289 21.64 0.48 28.29
C VAL A 289 22.13 -0.74 29.06
N VAL A 290 22.90 -1.61 28.40
CA VAL A 290 23.53 -2.80 28.99
C VAL A 290 25.01 -2.53 29.25
N SER A 291 25.70 -1.92 28.28
CA SER A 291 27.09 -1.49 28.39
C SER A 291 27.15 0.04 28.24
N PRO A 292 27.56 0.79 29.29
CA PRO A 292 27.64 2.24 29.25
C PRO A 292 28.74 2.73 28.30
N LEU A 293 28.71 4.02 27.94
CA LEU A 293 29.58 4.61 26.92
C LEU A 293 31.07 4.36 27.20
N SER A 294 31.65 3.40 26.50
CA SER A 294 33.06 3.03 26.58
C SER A 294 33.88 3.82 25.55
N VAL A 295 35.16 4.11 25.85
CA VAL A 295 36.04 4.88 24.96
C VAL A 295 37.34 4.13 24.71
N SER A 296 37.65 3.89 23.44
CA SER A 296 38.86 3.22 22.97
C SER A 296 39.61 4.05 21.93
N LYS A 297 40.86 3.68 21.64
CA LYS A 297 41.66 4.30 20.57
C LYS A 297 41.41 3.58 19.25
N CYS A 298 41.22 4.33 18.17
CA CYS A 298 41.06 3.78 16.82
C CYS A 298 41.96 4.48 15.80
N ALA A 299 42.05 3.88 14.60
CA ALA A 299 42.61 4.57 13.43
C ALA A 299 41.81 5.86 13.13
N LYS A 300 42.46 6.87 12.54
CA LYS A 300 41.84 8.19 12.33
C LYS A 300 40.65 8.10 11.35
N ARG A 301 39.41 8.13 11.87
CA ARG A 301 38.17 8.12 11.07
C ARG A 301 37.05 8.91 11.76
N THR A 302 35.97 9.16 11.02
CA THR A 302 34.72 9.74 11.53
C THR A 302 33.53 8.93 11.00
N GLY A 303 32.38 9.03 11.68
CA GLY A 303 31.12 8.41 11.28
C GLY A 303 30.49 7.58 12.39
N THR A 304 29.36 6.96 12.05
CA THR A 304 28.60 6.06 12.94
C THR A 304 28.54 4.66 12.35
N THR A 305 28.51 3.63 13.20
CA THR A 305 28.05 2.28 12.87
C THR A 305 26.97 1.90 13.88
N ILE A 306 25.78 1.51 13.39
CA ILE A 306 24.69 0.99 14.22
C ILE A 306 24.35 -0.40 13.71
N ALA A 307 24.46 -1.40 14.59
CA ALA A 307 24.01 -2.77 14.35
C ALA A 307 22.88 -3.11 15.32
N PHE A 308 21.87 -3.86 14.87
CA PHE A 308 20.73 -4.23 15.71
C PHE A 308 20.11 -5.58 15.31
N MET A 309 19.66 -6.32 16.31
CA MET A 309 18.85 -7.52 16.16
C MET A 309 17.40 -7.20 16.54
N PRO A 310 16.45 -7.25 15.59
CA PRO A 310 15.03 -7.07 15.89
C PRO A 310 14.50 -8.08 16.91
N ASP A 311 13.47 -7.69 17.65
CA ASP A 311 12.82 -8.56 18.63
C ASP A 311 11.84 -9.54 17.95
N TYR A 312 12.40 -10.59 17.36
CA TYR A 312 11.64 -11.66 16.71
C TYR A 312 10.81 -12.49 17.69
N ASP A 313 11.28 -12.67 18.93
CA ASP A 313 10.65 -13.55 19.92
C ASP A 313 9.34 -12.97 20.49
N SER A 314 9.25 -11.64 20.67
CA SER A 314 8.10 -11.00 21.33
C SER A 314 7.35 -9.95 20.50
N ILE A 315 7.94 -9.43 19.41
CA ILE A 315 7.36 -8.33 18.63
C ILE A 315 7.11 -8.71 17.17
N PHE A 316 8.11 -9.21 16.45
CA PHE A 316 8.06 -9.42 15.00
C PHE A 316 7.69 -10.85 14.62
N GLN A 317 6.38 -11.10 14.50
CA GLN A 317 5.77 -12.40 14.13
C GLN A 317 5.94 -12.75 12.63
N ILE A 318 7.16 -12.63 12.11
CA ILE A 318 7.49 -12.80 10.69
C ILE A 318 7.99 -14.23 10.47
N HIS A 319 7.08 -15.12 10.03
CA HIS A 319 7.35 -16.46 9.49
C HIS A 319 8.63 -17.15 9.99
N HIS A 320 8.63 -17.55 11.27
CA HIS A 320 9.69 -18.39 11.84
C HIS A 320 9.63 -19.79 11.22
N ASP A 321 10.38 -20.03 10.13
CA ASP A 321 10.51 -21.36 9.52
C ASP A 321 11.59 -22.20 10.23
N HIS A 322 11.59 -22.13 11.56
CA HIS A 322 12.58 -22.68 12.48
C HIS A 322 11.84 -23.39 13.62
N GLN A 323 12.35 -24.52 14.11
CA GLN A 323 11.61 -25.37 15.06
C GLN A 323 11.35 -24.66 16.40
N PRO A 324 10.18 -24.85 17.03
CA PRO A 324 9.76 -24.13 18.25
C PRO A 324 10.39 -24.71 19.53
N VAL A 325 11.73 -24.82 19.57
CA VAL A 325 12.48 -25.43 20.69
C VAL A 325 13.68 -24.55 21.09
N GLY A 326 13.45 -23.26 21.28
CA GLY A 326 14.46 -22.30 21.76
C GLY A 326 14.07 -20.84 21.51
N HIS A 327 14.92 -19.92 21.95
CA HIS A 327 14.89 -18.54 21.44
C HIS A 327 15.19 -18.55 19.95
N CYS A 328 14.53 -17.69 19.17
CA CYS A 328 14.92 -17.44 17.80
C CYS A 328 16.33 -16.81 17.79
N SER A 329 17.27 -17.43 17.08
CA SER A 329 18.60 -16.87 16.83
C SER A 329 18.63 -15.91 15.64
N GLY A 330 17.46 -15.36 15.28
CA GLY A 330 17.20 -14.58 14.07
C GLY A 330 16.66 -15.44 12.92
N CYS A 331 15.80 -14.83 12.09
CA CYS A 331 15.26 -15.45 10.87
C CYS A 331 16.03 -14.97 9.65
N ILE A 332 16.67 -15.90 8.93
CA ILE A 332 17.51 -15.59 7.75
C ILE A 332 16.70 -14.84 6.67
N SER A 333 15.40 -15.10 6.56
CA SER A 333 14.47 -14.46 5.61
C SER A 333 13.95 -13.07 6.02
N ALA A 334 14.23 -12.59 7.23
CA ALA A 334 13.53 -11.44 7.82
C ALA A 334 13.68 -10.11 7.04
N PHE A 335 14.91 -9.76 6.66
CA PHE A 335 15.17 -8.59 5.79
C PHE A 335 15.17 -9.02 4.32
N ASN A 336 14.12 -8.64 3.60
CA ASN A 336 13.91 -8.96 2.19
C ASN A 336 14.89 -8.15 1.32
N TYR A 337 15.83 -8.85 0.67
CA TYR A 337 16.91 -8.22 -0.10
C TYR A 337 16.39 -7.22 -1.12
N ASP A 338 15.35 -7.56 -1.88
CA ASP A 338 14.84 -6.70 -2.95
C ASP A 338 14.17 -5.42 -2.42
N ILE A 339 13.57 -5.49 -1.23
CA ILE A 339 12.96 -4.31 -0.58
C ILE A 339 14.06 -3.35 -0.11
N VAL A 340 15.10 -3.88 0.55
CA VAL A 340 16.26 -3.08 0.99
C VAL A 340 17.01 -2.50 -0.22
N ARG A 341 17.32 -3.34 -1.22
CA ARG A 341 17.96 -2.96 -2.48
C ARG A 341 17.22 -1.82 -3.17
N THR A 342 15.90 -1.94 -3.34
CA THR A 342 15.08 -0.89 -3.97
C THR A 342 15.18 0.44 -3.21
N ARG A 343 15.05 0.45 -1.88
CA ARG A 343 15.14 1.70 -1.08
C ARG A 343 16.55 2.30 -1.12
N VAL A 344 17.59 1.48 -1.06
CA VAL A 344 19.00 1.90 -1.17
C VAL A 344 19.30 2.49 -2.56
N GLU A 345 18.80 1.86 -3.61
CA GLU A 345 18.93 2.32 -4.99
C GLU A 345 18.20 3.66 -5.20
N GLU A 346 16.92 3.80 -4.81
CA GLU A 346 16.17 5.06 -4.86
C GLU A 346 16.93 6.20 -4.15
N LEU A 347 17.44 5.95 -2.94
CA LEU A 347 18.20 6.93 -2.16
C LEU A 347 19.48 7.39 -2.88
N SER A 348 20.16 6.50 -3.61
CA SER A 348 21.36 6.83 -4.38
C SER A 348 21.09 7.75 -5.58
N TYR A 349 19.89 7.69 -6.15
CA TYR A 349 19.45 8.60 -7.21
C TYR A 349 19.09 9.98 -6.66
N VAL A 350 18.35 10.04 -5.54
CA VAL A 350 17.90 11.30 -4.93
C VAL A 350 19.08 12.06 -4.28
N ASN A 351 20.20 11.37 -3.99
CA ASN A 351 21.43 11.92 -3.43
C ASN A 351 22.66 11.71 -4.36
N PRO A 352 22.83 12.51 -5.44
CA PRO A 352 23.90 12.29 -6.40
C PRO A 352 25.31 12.28 -5.79
N MET A 353 26.16 11.37 -6.25
CA MET A 353 27.52 11.14 -5.76
C MET A 353 27.61 10.57 -4.32
N LEU A 354 26.49 10.34 -3.62
CA LEU A 354 26.49 9.46 -2.45
C LEU A 354 26.82 8.04 -2.91
N THR A 355 27.74 7.37 -2.21
CA THR A 355 28.06 5.96 -2.45
C THR A 355 27.31 5.11 -1.43
N LEU A 356 26.35 4.32 -1.90
CA LEU A 356 25.56 3.41 -1.09
C LEU A 356 25.93 1.97 -1.43
N ARG A 357 26.51 1.24 -0.48
CA ARG A 357 26.89 -0.18 -0.62
C ARG A 357 25.92 -1.05 0.17
N LEU A 358 25.33 -2.06 -0.48
CA LEU A 358 24.51 -3.08 0.15
C LEU A 358 25.28 -4.41 0.15
N VAL A 359 25.44 -5.01 1.32
CA VAL A 359 26.06 -6.32 1.51
C VAL A 359 25.01 -7.28 2.07
N ASP A 360 24.97 -8.50 1.55
CA ASP A 360 24.17 -9.58 2.10
C ASP A 360 25.08 -10.76 2.47
N GLU A 361 25.43 -10.87 3.75
CA GLU A 361 26.31 -11.93 4.26
C GLU A 361 25.64 -13.32 4.15
N ARG A 362 24.31 -13.39 3.99
CA ARG A 362 23.55 -14.64 3.81
C ARG A 362 23.75 -15.28 2.44
N ARG A 363 24.37 -14.55 1.50
CA ARG A 363 24.68 -15.01 0.13
C ARG A 363 26.20 -14.92 -0.08
N THR A 364 26.80 -16.00 -0.55
CA THR A 364 28.22 -16.06 -0.93
C THR A 364 28.36 -16.34 -2.41
N ASN A 365 29.25 -15.60 -3.08
CA ASN A 365 29.69 -15.87 -4.44
C ASN A 365 30.57 -17.13 -4.49
N ASP A 366 30.79 -17.70 -5.68
CA ASP A 366 31.66 -18.85 -5.90
C ASP A 366 33.11 -18.62 -5.39
N ASP A 367 33.57 -17.36 -5.42
CA ASP A 367 34.88 -16.91 -4.91
C ASP A 367 34.96 -16.85 -3.35
N GLY A 368 33.89 -17.24 -2.63
CA GLY A 368 33.81 -17.19 -1.17
C GLY A 368 33.64 -15.79 -0.57
N THR A 369 33.41 -14.77 -1.40
CA THR A 369 33.06 -13.40 -0.98
C THR A 369 31.56 -13.28 -0.72
N PHE A 370 31.13 -12.41 0.20
CA PHE A 370 29.71 -12.10 0.38
C PHE A 370 29.15 -11.34 -0.84
N TRP A 371 27.85 -11.50 -1.10
CA TRP A 371 27.15 -10.74 -2.13
C TRP A 371 27.18 -9.24 -1.80
N GLU A 372 27.67 -8.43 -2.73
CA GLU A 372 27.68 -6.96 -2.59
C GLU A 372 27.21 -6.25 -3.86
N GLU A 373 26.48 -5.16 -3.66
CA GLU A 373 26.11 -4.21 -4.72
C GLU A 373 26.46 -2.79 -4.27
N SER A 374 26.81 -1.91 -5.20
CA SER A 374 27.22 -0.53 -4.91
C SER A 374 26.60 0.47 -5.88
N PHE A 375 25.74 1.32 -5.33
CA PHE A 375 24.91 2.30 -6.04
C PHE A 375 25.50 3.70 -5.87
N MET A 376 25.73 4.42 -6.98
CA MET A 376 26.36 5.75 -6.97
C MET A 376 26.01 6.52 -8.25
N HIS A 377 24.82 7.11 -8.26
CA HIS A 377 24.26 7.84 -9.40
C HIS A 377 24.70 9.32 -9.41
N LYS A 378 24.65 9.97 -10.58
CA LYS A 378 25.25 11.30 -10.83
C LYS A 378 24.32 12.28 -11.54
N GLY A 379 23.25 11.79 -12.17
CA GLY A 379 22.25 12.58 -12.88
C GLY A 379 21.00 12.92 -12.07
N GLY A 380 20.91 12.54 -10.79
CA GLY A 380 19.77 12.88 -9.94
C GLY A 380 18.47 12.22 -10.38
N THR A 381 17.35 12.93 -10.17
CA THR A 381 16.01 12.49 -10.60
C THR A 381 15.92 12.22 -12.11
N ARG A 382 16.83 12.81 -12.91
CA ARG A 382 16.90 12.58 -14.35
C ARG A 382 17.40 11.18 -14.70
N GLU A 383 18.43 10.70 -14.00
CA GLU A 383 18.98 9.35 -14.22
C GLU A 383 17.95 8.32 -13.77
N PHE A 384 17.36 8.52 -12.58
CA PHE A 384 16.28 7.67 -12.06
C PHE A 384 15.08 7.54 -13.00
N LEU A 385 14.60 8.66 -13.54
CA LEU A 385 13.51 8.64 -14.51
C LEU A 385 13.92 7.94 -15.81
N GLN A 386 15.15 8.14 -16.28
CA GLN A 386 15.64 7.52 -17.51
C GLN A 386 15.60 5.99 -17.42
N ASP A 387 15.99 5.46 -16.26
CA ASP A 387 16.08 4.02 -16.05
C ASP A 387 14.67 3.41 -15.82
N ILE A 388 13.75 4.14 -15.16
CA ILE A 388 12.32 3.75 -15.04
C ILE A 388 11.59 3.71 -16.41
N ILE A 389 11.99 4.53 -17.38
CA ILE A 389 11.33 4.61 -18.71
C ILE A 389 12.08 3.85 -19.80
N GLN A 390 13.11 3.06 -19.48
CA GLN A 390 13.97 2.39 -20.47
C GLN A 390 13.18 1.58 -21.51
N ASP A 391 12.12 0.88 -21.08
CA ASP A 391 11.29 0.02 -21.94
C ASP A 391 10.10 0.74 -22.59
N ARG A 392 9.98 2.07 -22.46
CA ARG A 392 8.82 2.86 -22.91
C ARG A 392 9.13 3.74 -24.11
N THR A 393 8.19 3.87 -25.03
CA THR A 393 8.35 4.74 -26.21
C THR A 393 8.07 6.19 -25.81
N PRO A 394 9.02 7.14 -25.89
CA PRO A 394 8.77 8.52 -25.50
C PRO A 394 7.85 9.23 -26.51
N LEU A 395 6.87 9.99 -26.00
CA LEU A 395 5.88 10.74 -26.78
C LEU A 395 6.53 11.75 -27.74
N TYR A 396 7.69 12.31 -27.38
CA TYR A 396 8.44 13.21 -28.24
C TYR A 396 9.96 13.02 -28.09
N LYS A 397 10.58 12.33 -29.06
CA LYS A 397 12.00 11.91 -29.00
C LYS A 397 12.98 13.06 -28.71
N SER A 398 12.74 14.26 -29.24
CA SER A 398 13.62 15.43 -29.07
C SER A 398 13.54 16.09 -27.70
N ALA A 399 12.54 15.75 -26.87
CA ALA A 399 12.37 16.25 -25.50
C ALA A 399 11.93 15.12 -24.55
N ASN A 400 12.58 13.95 -24.66
CA ASN A 400 12.22 12.73 -23.91
C ASN A 400 12.09 12.97 -22.39
N ILE A 401 13.10 13.60 -21.77
CA ILE A 401 13.10 13.90 -20.33
C ILE A 401 13.24 15.40 -20.10
N ILE A 402 12.19 15.97 -19.52
CA ILE A 402 12.10 17.34 -19.03
C ILE A 402 12.58 17.38 -17.59
N ASN A 403 13.39 18.38 -17.25
CA ASN A 403 13.85 18.67 -15.90
C ASN A 403 13.45 20.09 -15.52
N ILE A 404 12.88 20.23 -14.32
CA ILE A 404 12.44 21.49 -13.72
C ILE A 404 13.14 21.61 -12.36
N ARG A 405 13.73 22.77 -12.06
CA ARG A 405 14.49 23.00 -10.82
C ARG A 405 14.40 24.45 -10.35
N GLY A 406 14.19 24.69 -9.06
CA GLY A 406 14.25 26.03 -8.47
C GLY A 406 14.18 26.03 -6.95
N LYS A 407 14.31 27.22 -6.34
CA LYS A 407 14.01 27.48 -4.92
C LYS A 407 12.94 28.57 -4.82
N SER A 408 11.90 28.35 -4.00
CA SER A 408 10.83 29.33 -3.74
C SER A 408 10.32 29.15 -2.31
N SER A 409 10.17 30.25 -1.56
CA SER A 409 9.67 30.25 -0.17
C SER A 409 10.39 29.24 0.75
N GLY A 410 11.72 29.17 0.70
CA GLY A 410 12.52 28.22 1.49
C GLY A 410 12.57 26.77 0.97
N VAL A 411 11.80 26.40 -0.07
CA VAL A 411 11.72 25.03 -0.59
C VAL A 411 12.57 24.87 -1.85
N GLU A 412 13.57 23.96 -1.85
CA GLU A 412 14.30 23.51 -3.04
C GLU A 412 13.48 22.41 -3.74
N VAL A 413 13.17 22.60 -5.03
CA VAL A 413 12.31 21.71 -5.83
C VAL A 413 13.10 21.17 -7.02
N GLU A 414 13.11 19.84 -7.18
CA GLU A 414 13.68 19.13 -8.33
C GLU A 414 12.65 18.14 -8.89
N VAL A 415 12.21 18.36 -10.14
CA VAL A 415 11.26 17.49 -10.83
C VAL A 415 11.84 17.02 -12.16
N SER A 416 11.82 15.71 -12.40
CA SER A 416 12.06 15.10 -13.71
C SER A 416 10.80 14.44 -14.22
N LEU A 417 10.42 14.67 -15.47
CA LEU A 417 9.19 14.12 -16.05
C LEU A 417 9.34 13.75 -17.54
N SER A 418 8.54 12.76 -17.96
CA SER A 418 8.45 12.27 -19.33
C SER A 418 7.03 11.76 -19.62
N TRP A 419 6.53 11.98 -20.84
CA TRP A 419 5.34 11.30 -21.36
C TRP A 419 5.75 10.16 -22.29
N SER A 420 5.14 8.99 -22.12
CA SER A 420 5.26 7.89 -23.07
C SER A 420 4.08 7.85 -24.05
N MET A 421 4.22 7.08 -25.14
CA MET A 421 3.18 6.85 -26.14
C MET A 421 2.08 5.92 -25.63
N GLU A 422 2.45 4.96 -24.79
CA GLU A 422 1.57 3.89 -24.31
C GLU A 422 0.45 4.45 -23.41
N PRO A 423 -0.77 3.87 -23.46
CA PRO A 423 -1.86 4.24 -22.56
C PRO A 423 -1.65 3.56 -21.21
N CYS A 424 -1.11 4.29 -20.24
CA CYS A 424 -0.90 3.79 -18.87
C CYS A 424 -1.20 4.89 -17.83
N ALA A 425 -1.52 4.46 -16.61
CA ALA A 425 -1.80 5.37 -15.50
C ALA A 425 -0.59 6.25 -15.16
N ALA A 426 -0.86 7.45 -14.62
CA ALA A 426 0.17 8.40 -14.23
C ALA A 426 1.07 7.84 -13.10
N GLN A 427 2.37 7.71 -13.35
CA GLN A 427 3.33 7.18 -12.38
C GLN A 427 4.12 8.33 -11.76
N LEU A 428 3.67 8.79 -10.60
CA LEU A 428 4.28 9.86 -9.82
C LEU A 428 5.00 9.25 -8.61
N ARG A 429 6.32 9.44 -8.48
CA ARG A 429 7.05 9.17 -7.23
C ARG A 429 7.40 10.50 -6.57
N GLY A 430 6.88 10.75 -5.38
CA GLY A 430 7.25 11.92 -4.58
C GLY A 430 8.34 11.58 -3.57
N PHE A 431 9.23 12.54 -3.32
CA PHE A 431 10.20 12.50 -2.24
C PHE A 431 10.19 13.84 -1.50
N ALA A 432 10.25 13.80 -0.18
CA ALA A 432 10.38 14.98 0.68
C ALA A 432 11.49 14.74 1.70
N ASN A 433 12.54 15.56 1.67
CA ASN A 433 13.77 15.34 2.45
C ASN A 433 14.26 13.87 2.37
N ASN A 434 14.33 13.32 1.16
CA ASN A 434 14.71 11.92 0.83
C ASN A 434 13.76 10.81 1.31
N VAL A 435 12.74 11.11 2.11
CA VAL A 435 11.66 10.17 2.44
C VAL A 435 10.79 9.95 1.21
N SER A 436 10.45 8.69 0.91
CA SER A 436 9.55 8.35 -0.20
C SER A 436 8.10 8.58 0.22
N THR A 437 7.35 9.38 -0.54
CA THR A 437 5.98 9.81 -0.22
C THR A 437 5.00 9.36 -1.28
N VAL A 438 3.91 8.72 -0.88
CA VAL A 438 2.83 8.24 -1.78
C VAL A 438 1.86 9.36 -2.14
N ALA A 439 1.66 10.32 -1.23
CA ALA A 439 0.81 11.50 -1.41
C ALA A 439 1.44 12.75 -0.77
N GLY A 440 0.81 13.91 -0.93
CA GLY A 440 1.23 15.13 -0.23
C GLY A 440 1.10 16.41 -1.04
N THR A 441 1.29 17.52 -0.32
CA THR A 441 1.15 18.89 -0.83
C THR A 441 2.01 19.17 -2.06
N HIS A 442 3.24 18.67 -2.10
CA HIS A 442 4.17 18.72 -3.24
C HIS A 442 3.64 17.98 -4.48
N ILE A 443 3.16 16.75 -4.31
CA ILE A 443 2.59 15.93 -5.39
C ILE A 443 1.33 16.61 -5.95
N ASP A 444 0.47 17.16 -5.10
CA ASP A 444 -0.77 17.82 -5.53
C ASP A 444 -0.53 19.19 -6.16
N GLY A 445 0.48 19.94 -5.70
CA GLY A 445 0.98 21.14 -6.38
C GLY A 445 1.52 20.82 -7.79
N PHE A 446 2.25 19.72 -7.97
CA PHE A 446 2.68 19.25 -9.28
C PHE A 446 1.49 18.86 -10.19
N LYS A 447 0.53 18.08 -9.67
CA LYS A 447 -0.71 17.73 -10.41
C LYS A 447 -1.45 18.98 -10.88
N ALA A 448 -1.57 20.00 -10.02
CA ALA A 448 -2.20 21.28 -10.35
C ALA A 448 -1.42 22.05 -11.42
N ALA A 449 -0.11 22.22 -11.27
CA ALA A 449 0.74 22.96 -12.20
C ALA A 449 0.70 22.40 -13.63
N ILE A 450 0.90 21.09 -13.80
CA ILE A 450 0.84 20.45 -15.12
C ILE A 450 -0.54 20.63 -15.77
N THR A 451 -1.62 20.50 -14.98
CA THR A 451 -2.99 20.72 -15.46
C THR A 451 -3.23 22.17 -15.89
N LYS A 452 -2.74 23.15 -15.13
CA LYS A 452 -2.87 24.59 -15.42
C LYS A 452 -2.04 24.99 -16.64
N SER A 453 -0.77 24.61 -16.68
CA SER A 453 0.17 24.97 -17.75
C SER A 453 -0.21 24.40 -19.12
N VAL A 454 -0.53 23.10 -19.21
CA VAL A 454 -0.94 22.51 -20.50
C VAL A 454 -2.24 23.15 -21.01
N ASN A 455 -3.23 23.37 -20.15
CA ASN A 455 -4.46 24.07 -20.54
C ASN A 455 -4.21 25.54 -20.97
N HIS A 456 -3.33 26.26 -20.28
CA HIS A 456 -2.94 27.64 -20.62
C HIS A 456 -2.27 27.73 -22.00
N CYS A 457 -1.26 26.90 -22.24
CA CYS A 457 -0.55 26.84 -23.51
C CYS A 457 -1.48 26.37 -24.65
N CYS A 458 -2.34 25.35 -24.45
CA CYS A 458 -3.31 24.92 -25.45
C CYS A 458 -4.39 26.00 -25.76
N ARG A 459 -4.76 26.84 -24.79
CA ARG A 459 -5.64 28.01 -25.02
C ARG A 459 -4.94 29.07 -25.86
N ARG A 460 -3.70 29.45 -25.52
CA ARG A 460 -2.90 30.42 -26.28
C ARG A 460 -2.55 29.94 -27.69
N ALA A 461 -2.37 28.64 -27.88
CA ALA A 461 -2.15 28.01 -29.19
C ALA A 461 -3.45 27.82 -30.03
N GLY A 462 -4.63 28.18 -29.50
CA GLY A 462 -5.90 28.10 -30.22
C GLY A 462 -6.42 26.67 -30.45
N TYR A 463 -5.93 25.67 -29.71
CA TYR A 463 -6.31 24.26 -29.93
C TYR A 463 -7.73 23.93 -29.42
N PHE A 464 -8.23 24.72 -28.46
CA PHE A 464 -9.61 24.65 -28.00
C PHE A 464 -10.56 25.38 -28.96
N LYS A 465 -11.67 24.73 -29.32
CA LYS A 465 -12.81 25.41 -29.94
C LYS A 465 -13.34 26.50 -29.00
N SER A 466 -13.91 27.57 -29.55
CA SER A 466 -14.44 28.68 -28.74
C SER A 466 -15.45 28.19 -27.70
N LYS A 467 -15.27 28.63 -26.44
CA LYS A 467 -16.02 28.19 -25.25
C LYS A 467 -15.92 26.70 -24.88
N ALA A 468 -15.00 25.91 -25.44
CA ALA A 468 -14.77 24.54 -24.99
C ALA A 468 -14.22 24.50 -23.54
N PRO A 469 -14.68 23.55 -22.69
CA PRO A 469 -14.12 23.38 -21.36
C PRO A 469 -12.66 22.91 -21.41
N PRO A 470 -11.85 23.20 -20.37
CA PRO A 470 -10.48 22.70 -20.27
C PRO A 470 -10.44 21.16 -20.24
N LEU A 471 -9.27 20.59 -20.54
CA LEU A 471 -9.01 19.18 -20.34
C LEU A 471 -8.82 18.90 -18.83
N SER A 472 -9.41 17.81 -18.33
CA SER A 472 -9.10 17.32 -16.97
C SER A 472 -7.61 16.98 -16.87
N GLY A 473 -7.06 17.15 -15.67
CA GLY A 473 -5.67 16.82 -15.39
C GLY A 473 -5.33 15.35 -15.66
N ASP A 474 -6.28 14.45 -15.51
CA ASP A 474 -6.06 13.00 -15.65
C ASP A 474 -5.74 12.61 -17.09
N PHE A 475 -6.49 13.16 -18.06
CA PHE A 475 -6.19 13.01 -19.49
C PHE A 475 -4.87 13.68 -19.90
N ILE A 476 -4.40 14.70 -19.14
CA ILE A 476 -3.10 15.33 -19.35
C ILE A 476 -1.97 14.47 -18.75
N ARG A 477 -2.26 13.69 -17.71
CA ARG A 477 -1.30 12.82 -17.01
C ARG A 477 -1.25 11.38 -17.56
N GLU A 478 -2.02 11.02 -18.58
CA GLU A 478 -1.97 9.66 -19.16
C GLU A 478 -0.60 9.35 -19.78
N GLY A 479 0.07 8.31 -19.26
CA GLY A 479 1.46 7.96 -19.57
C GLY A 479 2.50 8.99 -19.12
N LEU A 480 2.15 9.92 -18.23
CA LEU A 480 3.13 10.75 -17.53
C LEU A 480 3.84 9.91 -16.47
N THR A 481 5.16 9.86 -16.56
CA THR A 481 6.04 9.33 -15.51
C THR A 481 6.85 10.50 -14.94
N ALA A 482 6.82 10.71 -13.63
CA ALA A 482 7.52 11.83 -13.00
C ALA A 482 8.09 11.48 -11.61
N ILE A 483 9.28 12.02 -11.35
CA ILE A 483 9.96 12.02 -10.05
C ILE A 483 9.89 13.45 -9.51
N ILE A 484 9.35 13.62 -8.31
CA ILE A 484 9.05 14.92 -7.69
C ILE A 484 9.78 14.97 -6.35
N SER A 485 10.97 15.57 -6.30
CA SER A 485 11.76 15.73 -5.08
C SER A 485 11.64 17.15 -4.54
N VAL A 486 11.34 17.28 -3.24
CA VAL A 486 11.37 18.55 -2.52
C VAL A 486 12.28 18.47 -1.30
N LYS A 487 12.95 19.58 -0.99
CA LYS A 487 13.69 19.77 0.26
C LYS A 487 13.21 21.03 0.96
N LEU A 488 12.90 20.90 2.24
CA LEU A 488 12.34 21.97 3.07
C LEU A 488 12.75 21.82 4.53
N MET A 489 12.91 22.96 5.20
CA MET A 489 12.96 23.04 6.66
C MET A 489 11.57 22.73 7.23
N GLY A 490 11.49 22.03 8.37
CA GLY A 490 10.20 21.75 9.02
C GLY A 490 9.23 20.84 8.24
N ALA A 491 9.73 19.82 7.54
CA ALA A 491 8.91 18.83 6.83
C ALA A 491 7.94 18.06 7.77
N GLU A 492 6.65 18.45 7.76
CA GLU A 492 5.56 17.84 8.52
C GLU A 492 4.92 16.71 7.70
N PHE A 493 4.70 15.55 8.34
CA PHE A 493 4.13 14.38 7.69
C PHE A 493 2.90 13.84 8.42
N ASP A 494 1.96 13.26 7.67
CA ASP A 494 0.82 12.50 8.20
C ASP A 494 1.32 11.21 8.89
N GLY A 495 1.60 11.29 10.19
CA GLY A 495 1.97 10.14 11.03
C GLY A 495 3.40 9.63 10.84
N GLN A 496 3.79 8.69 11.71
CA GLN A 496 5.18 8.25 11.85
C GLN A 496 5.73 7.43 10.66
N THR A 497 4.87 6.88 9.79
CA THR A 497 5.30 6.23 8.54
C THR A 497 5.67 7.23 7.43
N LYS A 498 5.54 8.55 7.69
CA LYS A 498 5.95 9.66 6.82
C LYS A 498 5.40 9.60 5.38
N SER A 499 4.29 8.91 5.17
CA SER A 499 3.81 8.52 3.82
C SER A 499 3.21 9.66 3.00
N LYS A 500 2.78 10.74 3.66
CA LYS A 500 2.18 11.94 3.05
C LYS A 500 2.75 13.22 3.68
N LEU A 501 3.15 14.17 2.84
CA LEU A 501 3.66 15.50 3.26
C LEU A 501 2.49 16.48 3.50
N GLY A 502 2.52 17.19 4.64
CA GLY A 502 1.48 18.11 5.09
C GLY A 502 1.73 19.60 4.81
N ASN A 503 2.98 20.07 4.70
CA ASN A 503 3.26 21.51 4.64
C ASN A 503 2.69 22.17 3.38
N GLN A 504 1.77 23.13 3.54
CA GLN A 504 1.14 23.82 2.41
C GLN A 504 2.12 24.70 1.61
N VAL A 505 3.22 25.17 2.21
CA VAL A 505 4.27 25.93 1.51
C VAL A 505 4.87 25.11 0.35
N ALA A 506 5.06 23.80 0.54
CA ALA A 506 5.56 22.90 -0.51
C ALA A 506 4.62 22.80 -1.71
N ARG A 507 3.29 22.87 -1.50
CA ARG A 507 2.31 22.93 -2.60
C ARG A 507 2.55 24.18 -3.45
N THR A 508 2.58 25.35 -2.81
CA THR A 508 2.70 26.65 -3.49
C THR A 508 4.03 26.79 -4.22
N ALA A 509 5.14 26.39 -3.59
CA ALA A 509 6.47 26.42 -4.18
C ALA A 509 6.57 25.51 -5.42
N VAL A 510 6.14 24.24 -5.30
CA VAL A 510 6.12 23.30 -6.44
C VAL A 510 5.20 23.80 -7.54
N GLU A 511 3.98 24.25 -7.21
CA GLU A 511 3.02 24.70 -8.21
C GLU A 511 3.58 25.89 -9.02
N ARG A 512 4.18 26.87 -8.34
CA ARG A 512 4.76 28.08 -8.94
C ARG A 512 6.00 27.80 -9.80
N ILE A 513 6.94 27.00 -9.30
CA ILE A 513 8.17 26.63 -10.03
C ILE A 513 7.84 25.79 -11.27
N VAL A 514 6.99 24.77 -11.11
CA VAL A 514 6.60 23.89 -12.21
C VAL A 514 5.79 24.64 -13.27
N SER A 515 4.80 25.45 -12.89
CA SER A 515 4.01 26.16 -13.91
C SER A 515 4.81 27.22 -14.66
N PHE A 516 5.75 27.92 -14.03
CA PHE A 516 6.63 28.87 -14.72
C PHE A 516 7.48 28.17 -15.80
N GLN A 517 8.26 27.17 -15.39
CA GLN A 517 9.19 26.47 -16.30
C GLN A 517 8.46 25.62 -17.35
N MET A 518 7.33 24.99 -17.00
CA MET A 518 6.54 24.22 -17.96
C MET A 518 5.90 25.11 -19.04
N ASN A 519 5.46 26.32 -18.71
CA ASN A 519 4.95 27.28 -19.70
C ASN A 519 6.05 27.64 -20.71
N GLU A 520 7.24 28.00 -20.25
CA GLU A 520 8.38 28.30 -21.13
C GLU A 520 8.74 27.12 -22.04
N ILE A 521 8.77 25.89 -21.51
CA ILE A 521 9.10 24.68 -22.27
C ILE A 521 8.05 24.40 -23.35
N LEU A 522 6.76 24.54 -23.05
CA LEU A 522 5.68 24.31 -24.00
C LEU A 522 5.61 25.40 -25.09
N GLU A 523 5.92 26.66 -24.76
CA GLU A 523 5.99 27.75 -25.73
C GLU A 523 7.22 27.61 -26.65
N LYS A 524 8.36 27.15 -26.14
CA LYS A 524 9.56 26.85 -26.94
C LYS A 524 9.41 25.57 -27.79
N HIS A 525 8.51 24.65 -27.42
CA HIS A 525 8.31 23.36 -28.10
C HIS A 525 6.83 23.08 -28.46
N PRO A 526 6.22 23.82 -29.42
CA PRO A 526 4.81 23.64 -29.79
C PRO A 526 4.48 22.24 -30.32
N GLN A 527 5.46 21.51 -30.90
CA GLN A 527 5.28 20.11 -31.32
C GLN A 527 5.06 19.16 -30.14
N LEU A 528 5.69 19.41 -29.00
CA LEU A 528 5.46 18.65 -27.76
C LEU A 528 4.06 18.98 -27.20
N LEU A 529 3.67 20.26 -27.18
CA LEU A 529 2.34 20.69 -26.76
C LEU A 529 1.23 20.03 -27.61
N LEU A 530 1.43 19.97 -28.93
CA LEU A 530 0.50 19.29 -29.86
C LEU A 530 0.44 17.77 -29.62
N ALA A 531 1.58 17.12 -29.36
CA ALA A 531 1.62 15.70 -29.04
C ALA A 531 0.88 15.36 -27.74
N ILE A 532 1.11 16.14 -26.67
CA ILE A 532 0.38 16.02 -25.39
C ILE A 532 -1.11 16.25 -25.61
N TYR A 533 -1.50 17.35 -26.27
CA TYR A 533 -2.90 17.66 -26.57
C TYR A 533 -3.61 16.54 -27.34
N ASN A 534 -2.96 15.99 -28.37
CA ASN A 534 -3.52 14.89 -29.17
C ASN A 534 -3.69 13.61 -28.33
N LYS A 535 -2.73 13.28 -27.44
CA LYS A 535 -2.89 12.15 -26.51
C LYS A 535 -4.04 12.40 -25.54
N SER A 536 -4.12 13.56 -24.91
CA SER A 536 -5.20 13.92 -23.97
C SER A 536 -6.59 13.96 -24.62
N ILE A 537 -6.68 14.31 -25.91
CA ILE A 537 -7.93 14.24 -26.68
C ILE A 537 -8.27 12.79 -27.05
N ALA A 538 -7.30 11.92 -27.31
CA ALA A 538 -7.53 10.49 -27.50
C ALA A 538 -8.00 9.82 -26.19
N ALA A 539 -7.29 10.07 -25.09
CA ALA A 539 -7.64 9.68 -23.73
C ALA A 539 -9.07 10.07 -23.37
N LYS A 540 -9.40 11.38 -23.51
CA LYS A 540 -10.75 11.88 -23.27
C LYS A 540 -11.80 11.21 -24.17
N LYS A 541 -11.53 11.02 -25.47
CA LYS A 541 -12.48 10.33 -26.37
C LYS A 541 -12.70 8.87 -25.96
N ALA A 542 -11.66 8.16 -25.54
CA ALA A 542 -11.77 6.80 -25.04
C ALA A 542 -12.61 6.76 -23.75
N PHE A 543 -12.36 7.68 -22.82
CA PHE A 543 -13.13 7.83 -21.59
C PHE A 543 -14.60 8.23 -21.83
N ASP A 544 -14.86 9.20 -22.70
CA ASP A 544 -16.22 9.64 -23.05
C ASP A 544 -16.99 8.51 -23.75
N ALA A 545 -16.35 7.78 -24.69
CA ALA A 545 -16.94 6.60 -25.33
C ALA A 545 -17.18 5.46 -24.33
N ALA A 546 -16.26 5.24 -23.39
CA ALA A 546 -16.42 4.31 -22.28
C ALA A 546 -17.56 4.72 -21.35
N LYS A 547 -17.71 6.01 -21.04
CA LYS A 547 -18.77 6.58 -20.18
C LYS A 547 -20.14 6.48 -20.86
N HIS A 548 -20.22 6.73 -22.16
CA HIS A 548 -21.43 6.46 -22.95
C HIS A 548 -21.74 4.96 -23.03
N ALA A 549 -20.73 4.09 -23.14
CA ALA A 549 -20.96 2.64 -23.06
C ALA A 549 -21.40 2.19 -21.66
N LYS A 550 -20.80 2.73 -20.58
CA LYS A 550 -21.23 2.54 -19.18
C LYS A 550 -22.69 2.95 -19.03
N GLU A 551 -23.08 4.12 -19.52
CA GLU A 551 -24.44 4.63 -19.39
C GLU A 551 -25.46 3.86 -20.25
N LEU A 552 -25.12 3.47 -21.49
CA LEU A 552 -25.98 2.60 -22.30
C LEU A 552 -26.15 1.20 -21.69
N VAL A 553 -25.10 0.65 -21.09
CA VAL A 553 -25.19 -0.59 -20.31
C VAL A 553 -25.99 -0.35 -19.03
N ARG A 554 -25.83 0.77 -18.32
CA ARG A 554 -26.61 1.12 -17.12
C ARG A 554 -28.08 1.32 -17.41
N GLN A 555 -28.45 1.90 -18.56
CA GLN A 555 -29.84 2.06 -18.99
C GLN A 555 -30.48 0.72 -19.39
N LYS A 556 -29.74 -0.13 -20.12
CA LYS A 556 -30.18 -1.52 -20.38
C LYS A 556 -30.27 -2.34 -19.10
N ASN A 557 -29.36 -2.11 -18.15
CA ASN A 557 -29.34 -2.79 -16.86
C ASN A 557 -30.35 -2.22 -15.87
N ALA A 558 -30.79 -0.96 -15.99
CA ALA A 558 -31.94 -0.43 -15.25
C ALA A 558 -33.23 -1.18 -15.64
N ASN A 559 -33.36 -1.52 -16.93
CA ASN A 559 -34.40 -2.43 -17.42
C ASN A 559 -34.14 -3.93 -17.10
N PHE A 560 -33.04 -4.26 -16.41
CA PHE A 560 -32.67 -5.61 -15.96
C PHE A 560 -32.68 -5.77 -14.43
N LEU A 561 -32.52 -4.67 -13.69
CA LEU A 561 -32.56 -4.59 -12.22
C LEU A 561 -33.97 -4.84 -11.64
N THR A 562 -34.97 -5.03 -12.50
CA THR A 562 -36.28 -5.61 -12.19
C THR A 562 -36.27 -7.15 -12.18
N THR A 563 -35.14 -7.80 -12.45
CA THR A 563 -34.92 -9.24 -12.26
C THR A 563 -34.16 -9.51 -10.96
N GLY A 564 -34.58 -10.53 -10.22
CA GLY A 564 -34.25 -10.70 -8.80
C GLY A 564 -32.85 -11.24 -8.49
N LEU A 565 -32.60 -11.42 -7.18
CA LEU A 565 -31.34 -11.95 -6.64
C LEU A 565 -30.94 -13.29 -7.31
N PRO A 566 -29.63 -13.53 -7.57
CA PRO A 566 -29.20 -14.73 -8.27
C PRO A 566 -29.58 -16.02 -7.53
N ALA A 567 -30.23 -16.97 -8.20
CA ALA A 567 -30.83 -18.15 -7.57
C ALA A 567 -29.85 -19.10 -6.83
N LYS A 568 -28.53 -18.96 -7.06
CA LYS A 568 -27.48 -19.67 -6.30
C LYS A 568 -27.17 -19.04 -4.94
N LEU A 569 -27.35 -17.72 -4.81
CA LEU A 569 -27.03 -16.97 -3.60
C LEU A 569 -27.99 -17.37 -2.47
N SER A 570 -27.44 -17.85 -1.37
CA SER A 570 -28.19 -18.07 -0.14
C SER A 570 -28.02 -16.83 0.74
N ASP A 571 -28.98 -15.93 0.69
CA ASP A 571 -28.87 -14.60 1.31
C ASP A 571 -29.06 -14.61 2.84
N CYS A 572 -28.77 -13.49 3.50
CA CYS A 572 -29.09 -13.21 4.90
C CYS A 572 -30.34 -12.34 5.07
N THR A 573 -30.82 -12.19 6.31
CA THR A 573 -32.05 -11.43 6.62
C THR A 573 -31.79 -9.96 6.98
N SER A 574 -30.59 -9.62 7.46
CA SER A 574 -30.21 -8.24 7.76
C SER A 574 -29.81 -7.49 6.49
N ASN A 575 -30.16 -6.20 6.44
CA ASN A 575 -29.70 -5.24 5.42
C ASN A 575 -28.61 -4.28 5.95
N ASP A 576 -28.18 -4.44 7.21
CA ASP A 576 -27.04 -3.71 7.78
C ASP A 576 -25.74 -4.16 7.07
N MET A 577 -25.10 -3.25 6.36
CA MET A 577 -23.86 -3.51 5.64
C MET A 577 -22.76 -4.00 6.60
N ASP A 578 -22.44 -3.25 7.66
CA ASP A 578 -21.19 -3.50 8.39
C ASP A 578 -21.28 -4.70 9.36
N ALA A 579 -22.49 -5.11 9.74
CA ALA A 579 -22.73 -6.38 10.43
C ALA A 579 -22.75 -7.63 9.51
N THR A 580 -22.96 -7.47 8.19
CA THR A 580 -23.20 -8.61 7.28
C THR A 580 -21.94 -9.16 6.59
N GLU A 581 -21.98 -10.46 6.28
CA GLU A 581 -20.82 -11.24 5.84
C GLU A 581 -21.20 -12.16 4.67
N LEU A 582 -20.42 -12.13 3.58
CA LEU A 582 -20.58 -13.04 2.44
C LEU A 582 -19.48 -14.09 2.43
N PHE A 583 -19.85 -15.36 2.62
CA PHE A 583 -18.96 -16.48 2.39
C PHE A 583 -19.01 -16.91 0.93
N ILE A 584 -17.90 -16.76 0.21
CA ILE A 584 -17.70 -17.30 -1.14
C ILE A 584 -17.06 -18.68 -0.98
N VAL A 585 -17.78 -19.73 -1.40
CA VAL A 585 -17.46 -21.12 -1.05
C VAL A 585 -17.18 -21.98 -2.28
N GLU A 586 -16.16 -22.83 -2.16
CA GLU A 586 -15.75 -23.77 -3.19
C GLU A 586 -16.72 -24.96 -3.32
N GLY A 587 -17.45 -25.02 -4.44
CA GLY A 587 -18.36 -26.12 -4.76
C GLY A 587 -19.69 -26.11 -3.98
N GLU A 588 -20.66 -26.87 -4.49
CA GLU A 588 -22.00 -26.96 -3.89
C GLU A 588 -22.04 -27.81 -2.61
N SER A 589 -21.09 -28.74 -2.42
CA SER A 589 -21.02 -29.60 -1.23
C SER A 589 -20.64 -28.82 0.03
N ALA A 590 -19.49 -28.13 0.01
CA ALA A 590 -19.06 -27.28 1.11
C ALA A 590 -20.04 -26.11 1.36
N ALA A 591 -20.60 -25.52 0.29
CA ALA A 591 -21.65 -24.52 0.41
C ALA A 591 -22.95 -25.07 1.05
N GLY A 592 -23.26 -26.35 0.85
CA GLY A 592 -24.36 -27.04 1.52
C GLY A 592 -24.16 -27.13 3.04
N ASN A 593 -22.94 -27.44 3.49
CA ASN A 593 -22.58 -27.46 4.90
C ASN A 593 -22.55 -26.03 5.49
N ALA A 594 -21.95 -25.06 4.77
CA ALA A 594 -21.94 -23.66 5.18
C ALA A 594 -23.35 -23.05 5.27
N LYS A 595 -24.27 -23.41 4.35
CA LYS A 595 -25.68 -22.97 4.35
C LYS A 595 -26.47 -23.47 5.56
N GLN A 596 -26.10 -24.62 6.10
CA GLN A 596 -26.65 -25.18 7.34
C GLN A 596 -26.01 -24.56 8.59
N ALA A 597 -24.68 -24.37 8.56
CA ALA A 597 -23.89 -23.85 9.69
C ALA A 597 -24.14 -22.37 10.00
N ARG A 598 -24.29 -21.54 8.95
CA ARG A 598 -24.30 -20.07 9.05
C ARG A 598 -25.38 -19.49 9.96
N ASN A 599 -25.08 -18.34 10.56
CA ASN A 599 -26.11 -17.50 11.16
C ASN A 599 -26.89 -16.73 10.07
N ARG A 600 -28.10 -17.22 9.75
CA ARG A 600 -28.97 -16.67 8.70
C ARG A 600 -29.30 -15.17 8.87
N ARG A 601 -29.20 -14.61 10.08
CA ARG A 601 -29.45 -13.18 10.31
C ARG A 601 -28.48 -12.30 9.55
N PHE A 602 -27.18 -12.64 9.49
CA PHE A 602 -26.15 -11.75 8.95
C PHE A 602 -25.14 -12.40 7.98
N GLN A 603 -25.14 -13.72 7.83
CA GLN A 603 -24.18 -14.42 6.96
C GLN A 603 -24.83 -14.96 5.69
N ALA A 604 -24.44 -14.45 4.53
CA ALA A 604 -24.78 -14.98 3.21
C ALA A 604 -23.76 -16.04 2.75
N VAL A 605 -24.18 -16.97 1.87
CA VAL A 605 -23.33 -18.02 1.29
C VAL A 605 -23.54 -18.08 -0.22
N LEU A 606 -22.43 -18.03 -0.97
CA LEU A 606 -22.39 -18.10 -2.43
C LEU A 606 -21.53 -19.29 -2.90
N PRO A 607 -22.12 -20.36 -3.48
CA PRO A 607 -21.36 -21.44 -4.11
C PRO A 607 -20.78 -21.02 -5.46
N LEU A 608 -19.52 -21.37 -5.70
CA LEU A 608 -18.87 -21.29 -7.01
C LEU A 608 -18.78 -22.67 -7.67
N LYS A 609 -18.96 -22.74 -9.00
CA LYS A 609 -18.80 -24.00 -9.76
C LYS A 609 -17.40 -24.12 -10.39
N GLY A 610 -16.47 -24.73 -9.65
CA GLY A 610 -15.12 -25.04 -10.12
C GLY A 610 -14.18 -23.82 -10.17
N LYS A 611 -13.06 -23.98 -10.87
CA LYS A 611 -12.01 -22.96 -10.95
C LYS A 611 -12.47 -21.75 -11.76
N ILE A 612 -12.31 -20.56 -11.18
CA ILE A 612 -12.63 -19.29 -11.84
C ILE A 612 -11.70 -19.05 -13.05
N LEU A 613 -12.25 -18.39 -14.06
CA LEU A 613 -11.55 -18.01 -15.28
C LEU A 613 -10.35 -17.09 -14.98
N ASN A 614 -9.12 -17.54 -15.25
CA ASN A 614 -7.93 -16.68 -15.12
C ASN A 614 -8.05 -15.47 -16.06
N ILE A 615 -8.21 -14.30 -15.44
CA ILE A 615 -8.47 -13.06 -16.15
C ILE A 615 -7.25 -12.44 -16.82
N GLU A 616 -6.03 -12.70 -16.34
CA GLU A 616 -4.82 -12.06 -16.88
C GLU A 616 -4.39 -12.69 -18.22
N LYS A 617 -4.83 -13.92 -18.50
CA LYS A 617 -4.56 -14.62 -19.77
C LYS A 617 -5.54 -14.28 -20.92
N ILE A 618 -6.50 -13.39 -20.72
CA ILE A 618 -7.62 -13.19 -21.67
C ILE A 618 -7.68 -11.74 -22.15
N SER A 619 -7.17 -11.45 -23.34
CA SER A 619 -7.11 -10.07 -23.89
C SER A 619 -8.46 -9.39 -24.13
N SER A 620 -9.60 -10.11 -24.06
CA SER A 620 -10.95 -9.55 -24.25
C SER A 620 -11.68 -9.35 -22.92
N ASP A 621 -11.84 -8.10 -22.50
CA ASP A 621 -12.63 -7.67 -21.33
C ASP A 621 -14.06 -8.22 -21.36
N LEU A 622 -14.69 -8.24 -22.54
CA LEU A 622 -16.05 -8.73 -22.74
C LEU A 622 -16.18 -10.22 -22.45
N LYS A 623 -15.24 -11.04 -22.93
CA LYS A 623 -15.28 -12.51 -22.74
C LYS A 623 -15.21 -12.92 -21.26
N VAL A 624 -14.55 -12.10 -20.43
CA VAL A 624 -14.53 -12.30 -18.97
C VAL A 624 -15.87 -11.92 -18.35
N MET A 625 -16.46 -10.79 -18.78
CA MET A 625 -17.73 -10.28 -18.25
C MET A 625 -18.97 -11.02 -18.81
N GLU A 626 -18.78 -11.84 -19.83
CA GLU A 626 -19.74 -12.83 -20.32
C GLU A 626 -19.78 -14.10 -19.44
N ASN A 627 -18.81 -14.33 -18.55
CA ASN A 627 -18.76 -15.51 -17.67
C ASN A 627 -19.81 -15.44 -16.54
N GLU A 628 -20.64 -16.48 -16.42
CA GLU A 628 -21.74 -16.54 -15.45
C GLU A 628 -21.31 -16.53 -13.98
N GLU A 629 -20.21 -17.19 -13.60
CA GLU A 629 -19.72 -17.16 -12.21
C GLU A 629 -19.20 -15.76 -11.84
N ILE A 630 -18.63 -15.02 -12.79
CA ILE A 630 -18.16 -13.63 -12.57
C ILE A 630 -19.35 -12.66 -12.48
N LYS A 631 -20.36 -12.77 -13.36
CA LYS A 631 -21.63 -12.01 -13.25
C LYS A 631 -22.31 -12.26 -11.91
N LEU A 632 -22.38 -13.53 -11.50
CA LEU A 632 -22.95 -13.97 -10.23
C LEU A 632 -22.22 -13.36 -9.04
N LEU A 633 -20.89 -13.36 -9.04
CA LEU A 633 -20.06 -12.80 -7.96
C LEU A 633 -20.24 -11.27 -7.87
N ILE A 634 -20.18 -10.56 -9.00
CA ILE A 634 -20.37 -9.10 -9.09
C ILE A 634 -21.76 -8.70 -8.55
N SER A 635 -22.82 -9.34 -9.05
CA SER A 635 -24.20 -9.05 -8.64
C SER A 635 -24.51 -9.43 -7.20
N SER A 636 -23.92 -10.52 -6.68
CA SER A 636 -24.11 -10.92 -5.28
C SER A 636 -23.54 -9.90 -4.31
N ILE A 637 -22.31 -9.40 -4.56
CA ILE A 637 -21.65 -8.38 -3.74
C ILE A 637 -22.34 -7.00 -3.86
N GLY A 638 -22.99 -6.72 -5.01
CA GLY A 638 -23.64 -5.45 -5.32
C GLY A 638 -22.83 -4.50 -6.21
N LEU A 639 -21.72 -4.96 -6.79
CA LEU A 639 -20.78 -4.11 -7.52
C LEU A 639 -21.34 -3.67 -8.89
N ALA A 640 -21.25 -2.37 -9.18
CA ALA A 640 -21.59 -1.80 -10.49
C ALA A 640 -20.33 -1.72 -11.39
N VAL A 641 -20.15 -2.70 -12.28
CA VAL A 641 -18.91 -2.89 -13.07
C VAL A 641 -19.19 -2.73 -14.58
N ASN A 642 -18.24 -2.18 -15.34
CA ASN A 642 -18.38 -2.01 -16.80
C ASN A 642 -17.81 -3.21 -17.59
N PRO A 643 -18.61 -3.93 -18.40
CA PRO A 643 -18.12 -5.02 -19.23
C PRO A 643 -16.97 -4.70 -20.21
N ARG A 644 -16.69 -3.42 -20.48
CA ARG A 644 -15.69 -2.99 -21.48
C ARG A 644 -14.46 -2.24 -20.95
N THR A 645 -14.43 -1.84 -19.68
CA THR A 645 -13.31 -1.05 -19.12
C THR A 645 -12.98 -1.39 -17.67
N TRP A 646 -13.40 -2.54 -17.18
CA TRP A 646 -13.18 -2.95 -15.79
C TRP A 646 -11.71 -3.21 -15.47
N ARG A 647 -10.84 -3.29 -16.49
CA ARG A 647 -9.37 -3.30 -16.35
C ARG A 647 -8.70 -1.92 -16.45
N GLN A 648 -9.43 -0.89 -16.86
CA GLN A 648 -8.87 0.44 -17.11
C GLN A 648 -9.01 1.33 -15.88
N ASP A 649 -7.87 1.74 -15.31
CA ASP A 649 -7.71 2.51 -14.08
C ASP A 649 -8.46 1.96 -12.85
N THR A 650 -7.70 1.21 -12.05
CA THR A 650 -8.04 0.78 -10.68
C THR A 650 -8.46 1.92 -9.75
N LEU A 651 -8.06 3.17 -10.02
CA LEU A 651 -8.37 4.35 -9.20
C LEU A 651 -9.52 5.23 -9.74
N SER A 652 -9.97 5.07 -11.00
CA SER A 652 -11.00 5.95 -11.60
C SER A 652 -12.44 5.49 -11.34
N HIS A 653 -12.62 4.29 -10.75
CA HIS A 653 -13.92 3.62 -10.70
C HIS A 653 -14.95 4.23 -9.74
N VAL A 654 -14.50 5.00 -8.73
CA VAL A 654 -15.33 5.51 -7.62
C VAL A 654 -16.48 6.41 -8.07
N GLU A 655 -16.24 7.29 -9.05
CA GLU A 655 -17.23 8.28 -9.51
C GLU A 655 -18.49 7.64 -10.13
N THR A 656 -18.39 6.38 -10.57
CA THR A 656 -19.43 5.68 -11.33
C THR A 656 -20.45 4.87 -10.52
N MET A 657 -20.32 4.74 -9.20
CA MET A 657 -21.21 3.86 -8.40
C MET A 657 -22.45 4.54 -7.77
N LEU A 658 -22.65 5.85 -7.95
CA LEU A 658 -23.78 6.58 -7.35
C LEU A 658 -25.07 6.60 -8.22
N PRO A 659 -26.27 6.44 -7.61
CA PRO A 659 -27.55 6.79 -8.23
C PRO A 659 -27.69 8.31 -8.38
N THR A 660 -28.47 8.77 -9.37
CA THR A 660 -28.57 10.20 -9.72
C THR A 660 -29.17 11.06 -8.59
N SER A 661 -30.14 10.55 -7.85
CA SER A 661 -30.81 11.27 -6.76
C SER A 661 -29.86 11.75 -5.65
N ALA A 662 -28.79 10.99 -5.39
CA ALA A 662 -27.76 11.35 -4.40
C ALA A 662 -26.73 12.37 -4.94
N ARG A 663 -26.75 12.70 -6.23
CA ARG A 663 -25.84 13.70 -6.84
C ARG A 663 -26.40 15.12 -6.81
N ASP A 664 -27.72 15.28 -6.92
CA ASP A 664 -28.34 16.61 -6.92
C ASP A 664 -28.50 17.17 -5.50
N SER A 665 -28.65 16.31 -4.47
CA SER A 665 -28.55 16.70 -3.06
C SER A 665 -27.15 17.16 -2.62
N MET A 666 -26.13 16.94 -3.45
CA MET A 666 -24.73 17.31 -3.18
C MET A 666 -24.30 18.55 -3.99
N ARG A 667 -25.27 19.35 -4.44
CA ARG A 667 -25.10 20.59 -5.24
C ARG A 667 -25.86 21.79 -4.66
N LEU A 668 -25.89 21.88 -3.33
CA LEU A 668 -26.15 23.14 -2.63
C LEU A 668 -24.80 23.72 -2.21
N ASP A 669 -24.65 25.04 -2.36
CA ASP A 669 -23.38 25.73 -2.21
C ASP A 669 -22.86 25.68 -0.77
N VAL A 670 -21.68 25.08 -0.60
CA VAL A 670 -20.91 25.12 0.67
C VAL A 670 -19.85 26.21 0.52
N PRO A 671 -19.86 27.27 1.35
CA PRO A 671 -18.83 28.31 1.34
C PRO A 671 -17.44 27.75 1.71
N ASP A 672 -16.37 28.41 1.25
CA ASP A 672 -14.98 28.04 1.60
C ASP A 672 -14.72 28.21 3.11
N GLY A 673 -14.84 27.12 3.86
CA GLY A 673 -14.58 27.06 5.31
C GLY A 673 -14.49 25.61 5.81
N ASP A 674 -13.62 25.39 6.79
CA ASP A 674 -13.32 24.14 7.51
C ASP A 674 -12.88 22.91 6.69
N GLY A 675 -11.72 22.37 7.09
CA GLY A 675 -10.95 21.36 6.34
C GLY A 675 -11.47 19.92 6.38
N VAL A 676 -12.78 19.70 6.30
CA VAL A 676 -13.34 18.35 6.14
C VAL A 676 -13.11 17.89 4.70
N THR A 677 -12.29 16.86 4.50
CA THR A 677 -12.14 16.24 3.18
C THR A 677 -13.48 15.66 2.72
N PRO A 678 -13.91 15.86 1.46
CA PRO A 678 -15.10 15.21 0.95
C PRO A 678 -14.85 13.70 0.94
N SER A 679 -15.49 12.98 1.86
CA SER A 679 -15.40 11.54 1.96
C SER A 679 -15.83 10.93 0.63
N LEU A 680 -15.01 10.01 0.10
CA LEU A 680 -15.39 9.26 -1.09
C LEU A 680 -16.74 8.57 -0.81
N PRO A 681 -17.72 8.66 -1.73
CA PRO A 681 -19.07 8.18 -1.46
C PRO A 681 -19.04 6.69 -1.12
N PRO A 682 -19.81 6.23 -0.13
CA PRO A 682 -19.77 4.86 0.32
C PRO A 682 -20.11 3.91 -0.83
N LEU A 683 -19.23 2.93 -1.06
CA LEU A 683 -19.47 1.82 -1.97
C LEU A 683 -20.82 1.18 -1.63
N HIS A 684 -21.72 1.07 -2.62
CA HIS A 684 -22.98 0.34 -2.47
C HIS A 684 -22.72 -1.17 -2.44
N LEU A 685 -22.19 -1.65 -1.32
CA LEU A 685 -21.96 -3.06 -1.04
C LEU A 685 -23.16 -3.64 -0.31
N ARG A 686 -23.50 -4.89 -0.62
CA ARG A 686 -24.56 -5.63 0.09
C ARG A 686 -24.08 -6.30 1.37
N TYR A 687 -22.76 -6.40 1.55
CA TYR A 687 -22.13 -7.10 2.67
C TYR A 687 -20.85 -6.38 3.11
N GLY A 688 -20.66 -6.24 4.41
CA GLY A 688 -19.54 -5.51 4.99
C GLY A 688 -18.22 -6.27 4.92
N LYS A 689 -18.27 -7.61 4.97
CA LYS A 689 -17.12 -8.51 4.88
C LYS A 689 -17.33 -9.53 3.78
N ILE A 690 -16.33 -9.71 2.91
CA ILE A 690 -16.26 -10.74 1.88
C ILE A 690 -15.22 -11.76 2.32
N ILE A 691 -15.68 -12.98 2.64
CA ILE A 691 -14.87 -14.05 3.22
C ILE A 691 -14.70 -15.16 2.17
N LEU A 692 -13.46 -15.41 1.75
CA LEU A 692 -13.12 -16.51 0.85
C LEU A 692 -12.93 -17.78 1.69
N LEU A 693 -13.76 -18.79 1.41
CA LEU A 693 -13.78 -20.10 2.09
C LEU A 693 -13.51 -21.20 1.05
N THR A 694 -12.23 -21.38 0.73
CA THR A 694 -11.69 -22.37 -0.20
C THR A 694 -11.16 -23.59 0.55
N ASP A 695 -10.98 -24.71 -0.15
CA ASP A 695 -10.35 -25.89 0.43
C ASP A 695 -8.87 -25.65 0.80
N ALA A 696 -8.35 -26.53 1.66
CA ALA A 696 -7.03 -26.43 2.29
C ALA A 696 -5.95 -27.24 1.53
N ASP A 697 -6.09 -27.28 0.21
CA ASP A 697 -5.25 -28.04 -0.72
C ASP A 697 -4.66 -27.13 -1.81
N VAL A 698 -4.07 -27.73 -2.86
CA VAL A 698 -3.47 -26.99 -3.98
C VAL A 698 -4.51 -26.31 -4.87
N ASP A 699 -5.70 -26.89 -5.02
CA ASP A 699 -6.73 -26.36 -5.89
C ASP A 699 -7.52 -25.22 -5.24
N GLY A 700 -7.85 -25.33 -3.96
CA GLY A 700 -8.40 -24.22 -3.17
C GLY A 700 -7.40 -23.07 -3.00
N ALA A 701 -6.09 -23.36 -2.93
CA ALA A 701 -5.05 -22.33 -2.98
C ALA A 701 -5.02 -21.59 -4.34
N HIS A 702 -5.15 -22.31 -5.45
CA HIS A 702 -5.24 -21.73 -6.78
C HIS A 702 -6.53 -20.91 -6.97
N LEU A 703 -7.70 -21.43 -6.55
CA LEU A 703 -8.97 -20.70 -6.58
C LEU A 703 -8.91 -19.42 -5.74
N ARG A 704 -8.28 -19.47 -4.57
CA ARG A 704 -8.05 -18.31 -3.69
C ARG A 704 -7.23 -17.21 -4.39
N ILE A 705 -6.14 -17.57 -5.08
CA ILE A 705 -5.33 -16.60 -5.84
C ILE A 705 -6.14 -15.98 -7.00
N LEU A 706 -6.90 -16.81 -7.74
CA LEU A 706 -7.79 -16.35 -8.81
C LEU A 706 -8.87 -15.37 -8.31
N LEU A 707 -9.50 -15.67 -7.16
CA LEU A 707 -10.48 -14.81 -6.51
C LEU A 707 -9.89 -13.48 -6.04
N LEU A 708 -8.71 -13.52 -5.41
CA LEU A 708 -8.03 -12.32 -4.92
C LEU A 708 -7.65 -11.40 -6.09
N GLY A 709 -7.06 -11.96 -7.16
CA GLY A 709 -6.74 -11.21 -8.38
C GLY A 709 -7.98 -10.65 -9.07
N LEU A 710 -9.07 -11.43 -9.17
CA LEU A 710 -10.34 -10.99 -9.75
C LEU A 710 -10.93 -9.78 -8.98
N LEU A 711 -11.04 -9.90 -7.65
CA LEU A 711 -11.54 -8.81 -6.80
C LEU A 711 -10.62 -7.59 -6.86
N PHE A 712 -9.30 -7.77 -6.93
CA PHE A 712 -8.34 -6.67 -6.99
C PHE A 712 -8.43 -5.90 -8.31
N ARG A 713 -8.63 -6.58 -9.44
CA ARG A 713 -8.85 -5.90 -10.73
C ARG A 713 -10.22 -5.22 -10.81
N ILE A 714 -11.28 -5.83 -10.25
CA ILE A 714 -12.64 -5.28 -10.33
C ILE A 714 -12.88 -4.11 -9.36
N CYS A 715 -12.40 -4.20 -8.12
CA CYS A 715 -12.59 -3.15 -7.10
C CYS A 715 -11.48 -3.19 -6.02
N PRO A 716 -10.34 -2.52 -6.25
CA PRO A 716 -9.23 -2.43 -5.27
C PRO A 716 -9.67 -1.88 -3.91
N GLN A 717 -10.67 -1.00 -3.90
CA GLN A 717 -11.19 -0.35 -2.69
C GLN A 717 -11.69 -1.35 -1.64
N LEU A 718 -12.08 -2.56 -2.04
CA LEU A 718 -12.41 -3.65 -1.12
C LEU A 718 -11.22 -4.05 -0.23
N TYR A 719 -9.98 -3.87 -0.70
CA TYR A 719 -8.75 -4.10 0.06
C TYR A 719 -8.27 -2.86 0.83
N GLU A 720 -8.52 -1.66 0.30
CA GLU A 720 -8.19 -0.38 0.94
C GLU A 720 -9.04 -0.18 2.20
N HIS A 721 -10.35 -0.42 2.12
CA HIS A 721 -11.23 -0.53 3.28
C HIS A 721 -11.04 -1.87 4.04
N GLY A 722 -10.26 -2.80 3.48
CA GLY A 722 -9.94 -4.10 4.07
C GLY A 722 -11.18 -4.94 4.40
N ARG A 723 -12.16 -4.95 3.50
CA ARG A 723 -13.39 -5.74 3.55
C ARG A 723 -13.21 -7.17 3.00
N VAL A 724 -12.04 -7.50 2.43
CA VAL A 724 -11.70 -8.86 1.94
C VAL A 724 -10.95 -9.66 3.00
N TYR A 725 -11.39 -10.91 3.22
CA TYR A 725 -10.85 -11.84 4.20
C TYR A 725 -10.70 -13.24 3.59
N VAL A 726 -9.78 -14.03 4.11
CA VAL A 726 -9.65 -15.48 3.86
C VAL A 726 -9.93 -16.21 5.17
N ALA A 727 -10.79 -17.24 5.13
CA ALA A 727 -11.05 -18.11 6.27
C ALA A 727 -9.93 -19.14 6.46
N CYS A 728 -9.61 -19.48 7.71
CA CYS A 728 -8.64 -20.52 8.05
C CYS A 728 -9.32 -21.74 8.70
N PRO A 729 -9.83 -22.70 7.91
CA PRO A 729 -10.30 -23.98 8.44
C PRO A 729 -9.13 -24.80 9.02
N PRO A 730 -9.40 -25.71 9.98
CA PRO A 730 -8.38 -26.61 10.53
C PRO A 730 -8.00 -27.70 9.52
N LEU A 731 -6.73 -28.13 9.54
CA LEU A 731 -6.23 -29.24 8.72
C LEU A 731 -6.55 -30.61 9.34
N TYR A 732 -6.61 -30.69 10.68
CA TYR A 732 -6.75 -31.96 11.40
C TYR A 732 -7.87 -31.92 12.43
N ARG A 733 -8.56 -33.07 12.60
CA ARG A 733 -9.43 -33.39 13.74
C ARG A 733 -8.85 -34.57 14.50
N ILE A 734 -8.45 -34.33 15.75
CA ILE A 734 -8.06 -35.34 16.74
C ILE A 734 -9.31 -35.74 17.52
N THR A 735 -9.53 -37.04 17.69
CA THR A 735 -10.70 -37.62 18.39
C THR A 735 -10.23 -38.51 19.55
N ASN A 736 -10.67 -38.22 20.77
CA ASN A 736 -10.34 -38.99 21.97
C ASN A 736 -11.35 -40.13 22.18
N LEU A 737 -11.03 -41.32 21.68
CA LEU A 737 -11.88 -42.51 21.72
C LEU A 737 -12.18 -42.95 23.16
N ARG A 738 -11.24 -42.74 24.10
CA ARG A 738 -11.44 -43.08 25.53
C ARG A 738 -12.55 -42.25 26.18
N ARG A 739 -12.71 -40.97 25.81
CA ARG A 739 -13.81 -40.11 26.30
C ARG A 739 -15.15 -40.43 25.65
N VAL A 740 -15.17 -40.73 24.35
CA VAL A 740 -16.41 -41.04 23.60
C VAL A 740 -17.17 -42.24 24.19
N ALA A 741 -16.45 -43.26 24.67
CA ALA A 741 -17.05 -44.50 25.17
C ALA A 741 -17.74 -44.39 26.56
N GLY A 742 -17.41 -43.39 27.38
CA GLY A 742 -17.77 -43.38 28.81
C GLY A 742 -19.02 -42.59 29.22
N GLY A 743 -19.51 -41.67 28.38
CA GLY A 743 -20.50 -40.66 28.80
C GLY A 743 -21.98 -41.06 28.67
N ARG A 744 -22.85 -40.35 29.41
CA ARG A 744 -24.30 -40.20 29.17
C ARG A 744 -24.63 -38.69 29.12
N GLY A 745 -25.57 -38.28 28.26
CA GLY A 745 -25.93 -36.85 28.05
C GLY A 745 -25.24 -36.19 26.84
N ASP A 746 -25.62 -34.94 26.55
CA ASP A 746 -25.20 -34.17 25.37
C ASP A 746 -23.79 -33.52 25.47
N ASP A 747 -23.24 -33.39 26.69
CA ASP A 747 -21.89 -32.83 26.93
C ASP A 747 -20.73 -33.60 26.25
N LYS A 748 -21.04 -34.77 25.67
CA LYS A 748 -20.13 -35.60 24.87
C LYS A 748 -19.43 -34.84 23.74
N ASN A 749 -20.13 -33.93 23.06
CA ASN A 749 -19.68 -33.47 21.74
C ASN A 749 -18.62 -32.35 21.76
N ARG A 750 -18.49 -31.55 22.83
CA ARG A 750 -17.49 -30.46 22.88
C ARG A 750 -16.16 -30.84 23.56
N SER A 751 -16.10 -31.97 24.26
CA SER A 751 -14.95 -32.36 25.11
C SER A 751 -14.12 -33.56 24.58
N ALA A 752 -14.54 -34.12 23.44
CA ALA A 752 -13.95 -35.33 22.83
C ALA A 752 -13.15 -35.07 21.53
N TYR A 753 -13.23 -33.87 20.96
CA TYR A 753 -12.54 -33.47 19.73
C TYR A 753 -11.55 -32.33 19.99
N THR A 754 -10.48 -32.27 19.21
CA THR A 754 -9.53 -31.16 19.18
C THR A 754 -9.08 -30.94 17.73
N TYR A 755 -8.78 -29.71 17.35
CA TYR A 755 -8.38 -29.34 16.00
C TYR A 755 -6.94 -28.81 15.97
N ALA A 756 -6.30 -28.91 14.81
CA ALA A 756 -5.02 -28.26 14.52
C ALA A 756 -5.07 -27.64 13.12
N TRP A 757 -4.48 -26.46 12.97
CA TRP A 757 -4.48 -25.63 11.77
C TRP A 757 -3.16 -25.70 10.97
N SER A 758 -2.11 -26.30 11.55
CA SER A 758 -0.86 -26.62 10.85
C SER A 758 -0.38 -28.05 11.13
N ASP A 759 0.56 -28.53 10.31
CA ASP A 759 1.31 -29.76 10.61
C ASP A 759 2.19 -29.62 11.87
N SER A 760 2.62 -28.39 12.22
CA SER A 760 3.43 -28.09 13.41
C SER A 760 2.63 -28.01 14.73
N GLU A 761 1.33 -27.70 14.69
CA GLU A 761 0.44 -27.75 15.86
C GLU A 761 0.02 -29.17 16.22
N LEU A 762 0.09 -30.12 15.28
CA LEU A 762 -0.42 -31.49 15.47
C LEU A 762 0.24 -32.21 16.68
N PRO A 763 1.58 -32.15 16.89
CA PRO A 763 2.21 -32.72 18.08
C PRO A 763 1.78 -32.06 19.40
N GLU A 764 1.59 -30.74 19.44
CA GLU A 764 1.10 -30.04 20.63
C GLU A 764 -0.36 -30.38 20.95
N SER A 765 -1.22 -30.37 19.94
CA SER A 765 -2.65 -30.70 20.08
C SER A 765 -2.90 -32.15 20.51
N LEU A 766 -1.96 -33.04 20.18
CA LEU A 766 -1.85 -34.37 20.77
C LEU A 766 -1.33 -34.28 22.22
N GLY A 767 -0.17 -33.67 22.46
CA GLY A 767 0.47 -33.57 23.78
C GLY A 767 -0.46 -33.06 24.88
N ARG A 768 -1.18 -31.96 24.63
CA ARG A 768 -2.18 -31.36 25.54
C ARG A 768 -3.35 -32.29 25.91
N ASN A 769 -3.60 -33.35 25.12
CA ASN A 769 -4.69 -34.31 25.31
C ASN A 769 -4.24 -35.71 25.79
N VAL A 770 -3.01 -36.14 25.47
CA VAL A 770 -2.49 -37.46 25.85
C VAL A 770 -1.71 -37.41 27.18
N GLY A 771 -1.10 -36.26 27.52
CA GLY A 771 -0.32 -36.11 28.77
C GLY A 771 1.03 -36.81 28.74
N VAL A 772 1.69 -36.84 27.57
CA VAL A 772 2.98 -37.50 27.35
C VAL A 772 4.12 -36.47 27.45
N SER A 773 5.08 -36.73 28.34
CA SER A 773 6.17 -35.80 28.67
C SER A 773 7.46 -36.00 27.88
N SER A 774 7.43 -36.75 26.76
CA SER A 774 8.62 -37.06 25.96
C SER A 774 8.30 -37.31 24.49
N VAL A 775 8.68 -36.37 23.62
CA VAL A 775 9.03 -36.67 22.23
C VAL A 775 10.52 -37.02 22.21
N VAL A 776 10.92 -38.01 21.43
CA VAL A 776 12.32 -38.46 21.32
C VAL A 776 12.65 -38.57 19.84
N ASP A 777 13.54 -37.71 19.36
CA ASP A 777 14.12 -37.82 18.03
C ASP A 777 14.93 -39.12 17.89
N GLY A 778 14.90 -39.69 16.69
CA GLY A 778 15.71 -40.85 16.32
C GLY A 778 16.14 -40.72 14.86
N ASP A 779 17.46 -40.79 14.63
CA ASP A 779 18.04 -40.64 13.31
C ASP A 779 17.56 -41.72 12.33
N VAL A 780 17.21 -41.30 11.11
CA VAL A 780 16.87 -42.22 10.03
C VAL A 780 18.15 -42.69 9.37
N HIS A 781 18.47 -43.97 9.54
CA HIS A 781 19.52 -44.66 8.77
C HIS A 781 19.02 -45.98 8.19
N ASP A 782 19.60 -46.29 7.03
CA ASP A 782 19.43 -47.49 6.20
C ASP A 782 18.12 -47.62 5.38
N ARG A 783 18.22 -48.38 4.28
CA ARG A 783 17.19 -48.66 3.26
C ARG A 783 17.20 -50.15 2.90
N SER A 784 16.26 -50.96 3.40
CA SER A 784 16.00 -52.27 2.80
C SER A 784 14.62 -52.89 3.09
N VAL A 785 13.91 -53.24 2.00
CA VAL A 785 13.21 -54.53 1.76
C VAL A 785 12.05 -54.96 2.69
N ILE A 786 10.81 -54.85 2.15
CA ILE A 786 9.64 -55.79 2.25
C ILE A 786 9.10 -56.07 3.68
N ASP A 787 7.82 -55.82 4.02
CA ASP A 787 6.64 -56.58 3.52
C ASP A 787 5.29 -55.84 3.72
N ASP A 788 4.19 -56.40 3.19
CA ASP A 788 2.83 -55.86 3.27
C ASP A 788 2.19 -56.03 4.66
N ASN A 789 2.15 -54.95 5.47
CA ASN A 789 1.01 -54.59 6.35
C ASN A 789 1.17 -53.16 6.94
N VAL A 790 0.08 -52.53 7.36
CA VAL A 790 0.03 -51.07 7.66
C VAL A 790 0.44 -50.76 9.11
N ASP A 791 1.75 -50.65 9.34
CA ASP A 791 2.32 -50.48 10.70
C ASP A 791 2.80 -49.05 11.08
N SER A 792 2.58 -48.04 10.23
CA SER A 792 2.86 -46.64 10.60
C SER A 792 1.97 -45.60 9.90
N ILE A 793 1.77 -44.45 10.55
CA ILE A 793 1.24 -43.23 9.91
C ILE A 793 2.44 -42.35 9.56
N THR A 794 2.92 -42.45 8.33
CA THR A 794 3.98 -41.60 7.80
C THR A 794 3.40 -40.23 7.44
N ILE A 795 4.00 -39.14 7.94
CA ILE A 795 3.64 -37.77 7.56
C ILE A 795 4.85 -37.17 6.84
N GLY A 796 4.76 -37.11 5.51
CA GLY A 796 5.93 -36.83 4.66
C GLY A 796 7.00 -37.91 4.84
N SER A 797 8.23 -37.49 5.13
CA SER A 797 9.41 -38.37 5.25
C SER A 797 9.77 -38.76 6.70
N ARG A 798 8.89 -38.50 7.68
CA ARG A 798 9.16 -38.76 9.11
C ARG A 798 8.03 -39.55 9.80
N SER A 799 8.42 -40.36 10.78
CA SER A 799 7.55 -41.16 11.65
C SER A 799 7.67 -40.63 13.09
N PHE A 800 6.54 -40.24 13.69
CA PHE A 800 6.54 -39.36 14.87
C PHE A 800 6.14 -40.00 16.20
N LEU A 801 5.64 -41.24 16.22
CA LEU A 801 5.10 -41.88 17.43
C LEU A 801 5.38 -43.39 17.48
N LYS A 802 5.72 -43.90 18.67
CA LYS A 802 5.82 -45.35 18.94
C LYS A 802 4.43 -45.94 19.24
N GLN A 803 4.26 -47.23 18.91
CA GLN A 803 2.98 -47.99 18.89
C GLN A 803 2.23 -48.11 20.25
N GLY A 804 2.76 -47.55 21.34
CA GLY A 804 2.17 -47.63 22.70
C GLY A 804 1.11 -46.57 22.98
N ASP A 805 1.44 -45.29 22.81
CA ASP A 805 0.66 -44.18 23.39
C ASP A 805 -0.60 -43.80 22.60
N MET A 806 -0.66 -44.11 21.29
CA MET A 806 -1.84 -43.84 20.46
C MET A 806 -3.07 -44.72 20.77
N ARG A 807 -3.00 -45.66 21.73
CA ARG A 807 -4.09 -46.58 22.13
C ARG A 807 -5.26 -45.85 22.80
N GLY A 808 -6.02 -45.08 22.02
CA GLY A 808 -7.14 -44.26 22.49
C GLY A 808 -7.47 -43.02 21.67
N PHE A 809 -6.74 -42.73 20.59
CA PHE A 809 -6.94 -41.54 19.77
C PHE A 809 -7.05 -41.89 18.28
N SER A 810 -7.77 -41.06 17.52
CA SER A 810 -7.89 -41.15 16.07
C SER A 810 -7.73 -39.76 15.46
N VAL A 811 -6.86 -39.63 14.46
CA VAL A 811 -6.58 -38.38 13.73
C VAL A 811 -7.15 -38.49 12.32
N GLN A 812 -8.00 -37.55 11.94
CA GLN A 812 -8.44 -37.35 10.56
C GLN A 812 -7.80 -36.06 10.03
N ARG A 813 -7.13 -36.13 8.87
CA ARG A 813 -6.81 -34.94 8.06
C ARG A 813 -8.04 -34.61 7.21
N PHE A 814 -8.48 -33.36 7.19
CA PHE A 814 -9.48 -32.90 6.24
C PHE A 814 -8.81 -32.68 4.88
N LYS A 815 -9.44 -33.18 3.81
CA LYS A 815 -8.99 -32.93 2.42
C LYS A 815 -9.76 -31.79 1.76
N GLY A 816 -11.02 -31.59 2.16
CA GLY A 816 -11.86 -30.48 1.71
C GLY A 816 -13.00 -30.18 2.67
N LEU A 817 -13.55 -28.97 2.61
CA LEU A 817 -14.59 -28.45 3.49
C LEU A 817 -15.90 -29.25 3.44
N GLY A 818 -16.13 -29.98 2.34
CA GLY A 818 -17.25 -30.92 2.20
C GLY A 818 -17.20 -32.09 3.20
N GLU A 819 -16.01 -32.43 3.74
CA GLU A 819 -15.85 -33.47 4.77
C GLU A 819 -16.19 -32.99 6.20
N MET A 820 -16.33 -31.67 6.41
CA MET A 820 -16.66 -31.09 7.71
C MET A 820 -18.18 -31.04 7.92
N MET A 821 -18.66 -31.61 9.02
CA MET A 821 -20.06 -31.46 9.43
C MET A 821 -20.39 -29.99 9.71
N ALA A 822 -21.61 -29.54 9.40
CA ALA A 822 -22.02 -28.13 9.54
C ALA A 822 -21.70 -27.54 10.93
N GLN A 823 -21.94 -28.28 12.02
CA GLN A 823 -21.59 -27.82 13.38
C GLN A 823 -20.07 -27.63 13.59
N GLN A 824 -19.24 -28.49 12.98
CA GLN A 824 -17.78 -28.39 13.05
C GLN A 824 -17.29 -27.17 12.27
N LEU A 825 -17.87 -26.93 11.09
CA LEU A 825 -17.58 -25.75 10.26
C LEU A 825 -18.01 -24.45 10.95
N TRP A 826 -19.13 -24.46 11.70
CA TRP A 826 -19.48 -23.36 12.61
C TRP A 826 -18.41 -23.14 13.67
N ASP A 827 -18.25 -24.10 14.61
CA ASP A 827 -17.42 -23.95 15.81
C ASP A 827 -15.93 -23.68 15.55
N THR A 828 -15.43 -23.92 14.32
CA THR A 828 -14.02 -23.67 13.94
C THR A 828 -13.81 -22.51 12.96
N THR A 829 -14.76 -22.24 12.05
CA THR A 829 -14.47 -21.46 10.83
C THR A 829 -15.48 -20.34 10.55
N MET A 830 -16.76 -20.49 10.93
CA MET A 830 -17.79 -19.48 10.65
C MET A 830 -18.22 -18.66 11.86
N ASP A 831 -18.07 -19.20 13.09
CA ASP A 831 -18.41 -18.56 14.36
C ASP A 831 -17.53 -17.31 14.62
N PRO A 832 -18.11 -16.09 14.68
CA PRO A 832 -17.35 -14.86 14.92
C PRO A 832 -16.55 -14.82 16.22
N GLU A 833 -16.92 -15.60 17.24
CA GLU A 833 -16.23 -15.61 18.54
C GLU A 833 -14.96 -16.48 18.54
N LYS A 834 -14.79 -17.36 17.53
CA LYS A 834 -13.78 -18.45 17.55
C LYS A 834 -12.91 -18.54 16.31
N ARG A 835 -13.45 -18.18 15.15
CA ARG A 835 -12.79 -18.35 13.85
C ARG A 835 -11.57 -17.45 13.71
N ILE A 836 -10.60 -17.92 12.94
CA ILE A 836 -9.46 -17.11 12.49
C ILE A 836 -9.71 -16.68 11.04
N LEU A 837 -9.72 -15.37 10.79
CA LEU A 837 -9.81 -14.77 9.46
C LEU A 837 -8.55 -13.97 9.15
N ARG A 838 -7.89 -14.25 8.03
CA ARG A 838 -6.80 -13.41 7.50
C ARG A 838 -7.40 -12.27 6.69
N ARG A 839 -7.41 -11.06 7.24
CA ARG A 839 -7.76 -9.82 6.52
C ARG A 839 -6.71 -9.56 5.45
N ILE A 840 -7.13 -9.30 4.21
CA ILE A 840 -6.20 -9.02 3.10
C ILE A 840 -6.14 -7.51 2.87
N SER A 841 -4.94 -6.97 2.88
CA SER A 841 -4.64 -5.56 2.61
C SER A 841 -3.58 -5.43 1.52
N VAL A 842 -3.66 -4.38 0.71
CA VAL A 842 -2.67 -4.08 -0.35
C VAL A 842 -1.89 -2.85 0.07
N GLN A 843 -0.60 -3.01 0.35
CA GLN A 843 0.28 -1.89 0.74
C GLN A 843 0.79 -1.10 -0.48
N ASP A 844 1.20 -1.81 -1.54
CA ASP A 844 1.61 -1.23 -2.83
C ASP A 844 0.78 -1.88 -3.95
N GLY A 845 -0.17 -1.14 -4.49
CA GLY A 845 -1.02 -1.58 -5.60
C GLY A 845 -0.25 -1.80 -6.91
N MET A 846 0.89 -1.14 -7.12
CA MET A 846 1.75 -1.34 -8.27
C MET A 846 2.59 -2.62 -8.13
N ARG A 847 3.16 -2.91 -6.96
CA ARG A 847 3.81 -4.22 -6.69
C ARG A 847 2.81 -5.36 -6.73
N ALA A 848 1.61 -5.19 -6.17
CA ALA A 848 0.53 -6.18 -6.28
C ALA A 848 0.12 -6.43 -7.75
N SER A 849 -0.06 -5.37 -8.55
CA SER A 849 -0.34 -5.49 -9.98
C SER A 849 0.76 -6.23 -10.73
N ARG A 850 2.05 -5.89 -10.52
CA ARG A 850 3.18 -6.59 -11.15
C ARG A 850 3.26 -8.06 -10.74
N MET A 851 3.00 -8.36 -9.46
CA MET A 851 3.02 -9.73 -8.95
C MET A 851 1.89 -10.59 -9.53
N LEU A 852 0.68 -10.05 -9.66
CA LEU A 852 -0.44 -10.73 -10.33
C LEU A 852 -0.16 -10.96 -11.83
N GLU A 853 0.44 -9.98 -12.50
CA GLU A 853 0.83 -10.08 -13.91
C GLU A 853 1.91 -11.16 -14.14
N LEU A 854 2.94 -11.19 -13.29
CA LEU A 854 3.99 -12.22 -13.27
C LEU A 854 3.43 -13.63 -12.99
N LEU A 855 2.63 -13.79 -11.93
CA LEU A 855 2.15 -15.09 -11.46
C LEU A 855 0.99 -15.64 -12.29
N MET A 856 0.14 -14.80 -12.89
CA MET A 856 -1.07 -15.24 -13.60
C MET A 856 -1.09 -14.94 -15.09
N GLY A 857 -0.34 -13.95 -15.60
CA GLY A 857 -0.44 -13.41 -16.96
C GLY A 857 0.08 -14.30 -18.11
N GLY A 858 0.61 -13.67 -19.17
CA GLY A 858 1.04 -14.36 -20.38
C GLY A 858 2.42 -15.02 -20.28
N ASP A 859 3.36 -14.42 -19.55
CA ASP A 859 4.75 -14.89 -19.51
C ASP A 859 4.90 -16.19 -18.68
N VAL A 860 5.59 -17.16 -19.27
CA VAL A 860 5.92 -18.45 -18.64
C VAL A 860 7.37 -18.47 -18.15
N GLN A 861 8.28 -17.73 -18.78
CA GLN A 861 9.71 -17.74 -18.48
C GLN A 861 10.00 -16.98 -17.18
N SER A 862 9.61 -15.70 -17.08
CA SER A 862 9.79 -14.93 -15.85
C SER A 862 9.05 -15.54 -14.64
N ARG A 863 7.96 -16.26 -14.89
CA ARG A 863 7.24 -17.02 -13.86
C ARG A 863 8.00 -18.27 -13.40
N LYS A 864 8.61 -19.02 -14.33
CA LYS A 864 9.50 -20.14 -13.99
C LYS A 864 10.70 -19.65 -13.19
N GLU A 865 11.35 -18.58 -13.63
CA GLU A 865 12.48 -17.95 -12.94
C GLU A 865 12.09 -17.49 -11.52
N PHE A 866 10.92 -16.87 -11.37
CA PHE A 866 10.39 -16.52 -10.05
C PHE A 866 10.15 -17.75 -9.16
N ILE A 867 9.59 -18.83 -9.69
CA ILE A 867 9.38 -20.09 -8.94
C ILE A 867 10.74 -20.70 -8.54
N PHE A 868 11.70 -20.79 -9.46
CA PHE A 868 13.06 -21.28 -9.16
C PHE A 868 13.77 -20.46 -8.08
N ALA A 869 13.56 -19.15 -8.03
CA ALA A 869 14.18 -18.26 -7.05
C ALA A 869 13.49 -18.26 -5.66
N ASN A 870 12.30 -18.87 -5.54
CA ASN A 870 11.46 -18.81 -4.33
C ASN A 870 10.89 -20.18 -3.90
N ALA A 871 11.55 -21.30 -4.27
CA ALA A 871 11.13 -22.65 -3.91
C ALA A 871 12.28 -23.41 -3.22
N ASP A 872 12.08 -23.80 -1.96
CA ASP A 872 13.13 -24.39 -1.11
C ASP A 872 13.56 -25.80 -1.53
N THR A 873 12.68 -26.51 -2.25
CA THR A 873 12.99 -27.78 -2.92
C THR A 873 12.32 -27.81 -4.29
N PHE A 874 13.09 -28.16 -5.33
CA PHE A 874 12.59 -28.27 -6.71
C PHE A 874 13.25 -29.45 -7.41
N GLN A 875 12.47 -30.40 -7.95
CA GLN A 875 12.97 -31.43 -8.86
C GLN A 875 12.44 -31.18 -10.26
N LEU A 876 13.34 -31.21 -11.25
CA LEU A 876 13.00 -30.97 -12.67
C LEU A 876 12.06 -32.02 -13.28
N GLN A 877 11.75 -33.07 -12.52
CA GLN A 877 10.92 -34.22 -12.91
C GLN A 877 9.43 -34.01 -12.59
N ASP A 878 9.10 -33.09 -11.68
CA ASP A 878 7.74 -32.83 -11.20
C ASP A 878 6.97 -31.83 -12.08
N LEU A 879 7.55 -31.40 -13.20
CA LEU A 879 6.89 -30.60 -14.23
C LEU A 879 6.21 -31.50 -15.26
N ASP A 880 4.87 -31.43 -15.32
CA ASP A 880 4.11 -31.89 -16.50
C ASP A 880 4.65 -31.22 -17.78
N ARG A 881 4.70 -32.00 -18.86
CA ARG A 881 5.35 -31.66 -20.15
C ARG A 881 4.48 -30.83 -21.09
#